data_AF-A0A4R0J5T2-F1
#
_entry.id   AF-A0A4R0J5T2-F1
#
_cell.length_a   1.000
_cell.length_b   1.000
_cell.length_c   1.000
_cell.angle_alpha   90.00
_cell.angle_beta   90.00
_cell.angle_gamma   90.00
#
_symmetry.space_group_name_H-M   'P 1'
#
loop_
_entity.id
_entity.type
_entity.pdbx_description
1 polymer ?
#
loop_
_entity_poly.entity_id
_entity_poly.type
_entity_poly.pdbx_seq_one_letter_code
_entity_poly.pdbx_strand_id
1 'polypeptide(L)'
;MTKAEVMAAEQVQQRAARFLSGWVLVSAESGRLLENPDELAVELGTVRKDGNGTYTISGGAETFRLIKRAGPVRSGVRLEYSVDLDDVPTVELTLSDRLAPDEVAPALARALAESAAVIRGGEPSEYRVFGPASTPDVDAVQRPADAAHRAELRQRGRLERTLPSDPAGDARRAAVRKRIRALALTMGVADGQPNAELLRTLLTAEERAILDRAADPDARPLEDRVDQRGYLAKALGGSGVSAAVIGTAAAVFTGNPLVGFGIAVPTIVNAAVGSFAERRLDKQKMAGRKPAYTAERKQREYEFPGLRALLDGAEPVRPAAVKMPRATAWRNYLRRYAMPTLATAAVAGALTTFGVPALSTALVIATSALAKSLAERLVDTKKLEFRLRRIDATERIRLSDPTLYVNQLATEINELRTRFDRALGALRTGAAAPGDARLAADVPGAPPFTVSLAAQLIENVSGTARRAFVGGRRTPGAEPTPLARHVGPEMQGLLAAAGPGLLGALTGAMGDKYFLNRDEPARDASKMWSRKHQEAAQSAALAGSVEPRLRAFRELADRLEEAAGLPADLSTRAADRGLPTVTAPPAVPRPPARAPLSAYAVQAAAGSLGGLAGAVGLDALLDLPDLAVVLTAAGAAGSMTATPTARYLFRRRELGVHEALETDKAVRAVNQNELLEQRAITRYLMTQLAMQTEAITNHPAPPSTAIDQAVRRLAAEPPGKPLLPERLIALEQLAQAEAAVSHHATHGTPNSRTHVHQHLNQTREKINTLWQEAGAPSPLTITPPDELNRLRHLLSNPTTPAQRMESTSSTPAPNVSANPRAHDSRDR
;
A
#
# COMPACT_ATOMS: atom_id res chain seq x y z
N MET A 1 52.10 -16.56 -11.21
CA MET A 1 51.58 -17.42 -10.13
C MET A 1 50.99 -18.67 -10.71
N THR A 2 51.39 -19.84 -10.21
CA THR A 2 50.82 -21.13 -10.60
C THR A 2 49.48 -21.37 -9.91
N LYS A 3 48.60 -22.22 -10.48
CA LYS A 3 47.31 -22.59 -9.86
C LYS A 3 47.48 -23.14 -8.44
N ALA A 4 48.61 -23.78 -8.15
CA ALA A 4 48.96 -24.26 -6.83
C ALA A 4 49.26 -23.12 -5.84
N GLU A 5 49.94 -22.06 -6.28
CA GLU A 5 50.21 -20.87 -5.45
C GLU A 5 48.93 -20.08 -5.15
N VAL A 6 48.00 -20.00 -6.11
CA VAL A 6 46.69 -19.35 -5.89
C VAL A 6 45.84 -20.15 -4.90
N MET A 7 45.78 -21.49 -5.04
CA MET A 7 45.03 -22.32 -4.08
C MET A 7 45.68 -22.35 -2.69
N ALA A 8 47.01 -22.32 -2.61
CA ALA A 8 47.73 -22.22 -1.33
C ALA A 8 47.45 -20.87 -0.65
N ALA A 9 47.44 -19.77 -1.41
CA ALA A 9 47.09 -18.44 -0.90
C ALA A 9 45.64 -18.39 -0.39
N GLU A 10 44.67 -18.96 -1.15
CA GLU A 10 43.27 -19.04 -0.71
C GLU A 10 43.09 -19.92 0.53
N GLN A 11 43.79 -21.06 0.64
CA GLN A 11 43.73 -21.92 1.83
C GLN A 11 44.34 -21.25 3.07
N VAL A 12 45.42 -20.47 2.89
CA VAL A 12 46.03 -19.69 3.97
C VAL A 12 45.11 -18.55 4.41
N GLN A 13 44.46 -17.84 3.47
CA GLN A 13 43.45 -16.81 3.78
C GLN A 13 42.23 -17.39 4.51
N GLN A 14 41.72 -18.55 4.07
CA GLN A 14 40.59 -19.23 4.73
C GLN A 14 40.95 -19.76 6.12
N ARG A 15 42.20 -20.20 6.35
CA ARG A 15 42.68 -20.58 7.69
C ARG A 15 42.89 -19.36 8.59
N ALA A 16 43.45 -18.27 8.08
CA ALA A 16 43.64 -17.03 8.84
C ALA A 16 42.31 -16.38 9.26
N ALA A 17 41.28 -16.46 8.41
CA ALA A 17 39.94 -15.97 8.72
C ALA A 17 39.24 -16.69 9.90
N ARG A 18 39.71 -17.88 10.30
CA ARG A 18 39.19 -18.62 11.46
C ARG A 18 39.82 -18.19 12.80
N PHE A 19 40.95 -17.48 12.79
CA PHE A 19 41.71 -17.12 14.00
C PHE A 19 41.81 -15.61 14.25
N LEU A 20 41.53 -14.77 13.24
CA LEU A 20 41.50 -13.32 13.40
C LEU A 20 40.11 -12.87 13.84
N SER A 21 40.05 -11.98 14.85
CA SER A 21 38.81 -11.33 15.26
C SER A 21 38.22 -10.55 14.08
N GLY A 22 36.89 -10.64 13.88
CA GLY A 22 36.21 -10.10 12.69
C GLY A 22 36.51 -8.62 12.39
N TRP A 23 36.74 -7.81 13.43
CA TRP A 23 37.13 -6.40 13.26
C TRP A 23 38.49 -6.22 12.56
N VAL A 24 39.44 -7.15 12.74
CA VAL A 24 40.76 -7.12 12.06
C VAL A 24 40.61 -7.40 10.57
N LEU A 25 39.79 -8.40 10.22
CA LEU A 25 39.52 -8.75 8.82
C LEU A 25 38.81 -7.61 8.10
N VAL A 26 37.75 -7.08 8.71
CA VAL A 26 36.99 -5.95 8.16
C VAL A 26 37.87 -4.70 8.07
N SER A 27 38.71 -4.45 9.08
CA SER A 27 39.60 -3.29 9.08
C SER A 27 40.69 -3.38 8.01
N ALA A 28 41.31 -4.56 7.84
CA ALA A 28 42.33 -4.80 6.82
C ALA A 28 41.74 -4.68 5.41
N GLU A 29 40.59 -5.30 5.15
CA GLU A 29 39.96 -5.28 3.82
C GLU A 29 39.48 -3.88 3.43
N SER A 30 38.81 -3.17 4.35
CA SER A 30 38.42 -1.77 4.10
C SER A 30 39.61 -0.83 3.94
N GLY A 31 40.72 -1.08 4.64
CA GLY A 31 41.96 -0.31 4.46
C GLY A 31 42.58 -0.54 3.07
N ARG A 32 42.65 -1.81 2.63
CA ARG A 32 43.13 -2.21 1.31
C ARG A 32 42.32 -1.56 0.18
N LEU A 33 41.00 -1.51 0.34
CA LEU A 33 40.07 -0.89 -0.63
C LEU A 33 40.22 0.65 -0.70
N LEU A 34 40.50 1.31 0.42
CA LEU A 34 40.76 2.76 0.45
C LEU A 34 42.13 3.14 -0.12
N GLU A 35 43.11 2.24 -0.01
CA GLU A 35 44.43 2.40 -0.62
C GLU A 35 44.41 2.12 -2.14
N ASN A 36 43.41 1.37 -2.63
CA ASN A 36 43.19 1.08 -4.05
C ASN A 36 41.76 1.50 -4.47
N PRO A 37 41.47 2.80 -4.54
CA PRO A 37 40.12 3.31 -4.76
C PRO A 37 39.53 2.88 -6.11
N ASP A 38 40.34 2.48 -7.10
CA ASP A 38 39.85 1.92 -8.37
C ASP A 38 39.05 0.61 -8.18
N GLU A 39 39.32 -0.12 -7.10
CA GLU A 39 38.53 -1.30 -6.71
C GLU A 39 37.19 -0.91 -6.10
N LEU A 40 37.08 0.32 -5.56
CA LEU A 40 35.82 0.92 -5.15
C LEU A 40 35.09 1.45 -6.39
N ALA A 41 33.91 0.91 -6.71
CA ALA A 41 33.06 1.36 -7.81
C ALA A 41 32.36 2.71 -7.54
N VAL A 42 33.06 3.61 -6.83
CA VAL A 42 32.67 4.96 -6.45
C VAL A 42 33.66 5.92 -7.10
N GLU A 43 33.16 7.02 -7.65
CA GLU A 43 34.03 8.11 -8.13
C GLU A 43 34.56 8.89 -6.93
N LEU A 44 35.61 8.35 -6.33
CA LEU A 44 36.46 9.04 -5.37
C LEU A 44 37.61 9.64 -6.17
N GLY A 45 38.00 10.88 -5.87
CA GLY A 45 39.23 11.43 -6.42
C GLY A 45 40.46 10.81 -5.73
N THR A 46 41.42 11.62 -5.31
CA THR A 46 42.60 11.13 -4.59
C THR A 46 42.25 10.80 -3.13
N VAL A 47 42.59 9.59 -2.70
CA VAL A 47 42.49 9.16 -1.29
C VAL A 47 43.89 9.19 -0.67
N ARG A 48 44.11 10.05 0.33
CA ARG A 48 45.35 10.13 1.10
C ARG A 48 45.14 9.59 2.50
N LYS A 49 46.00 8.68 2.94
CA LYS A 49 45.98 8.14 4.31
C LYS A 49 46.72 9.09 5.25
N ASP A 50 46.03 9.61 6.25
CA ASP A 50 46.61 10.53 7.24
C ASP A 50 47.00 9.83 8.55
N GLY A 51 46.66 8.53 8.69
CA GLY A 51 47.01 7.69 9.85
C GLY A 51 45.80 7.38 10.75
N ASN A 52 45.92 6.37 11.62
CA ASN A 52 44.89 5.98 12.62
C ASN A 52 43.45 5.77 12.07
N GLY A 53 43.31 5.31 10.83
CA GLY A 53 42.01 5.13 10.18
C GLY A 53 41.40 6.41 9.62
N THR A 54 42.15 7.52 9.63
CA THR A 54 41.77 8.79 9.01
C THR A 54 42.32 8.88 7.59
N TYR A 55 41.47 9.33 6.68
CA TYR A 55 41.77 9.53 5.27
C TYR A 55 41.26 10.91 4.84
N THR A 56 42.02 11.58 3.99
CA THR A 56 41.56 12.77 3.26
C THR A 56 41.17 12.32 1.85
N ILE A 57 39.94 12.62 1.46
CA ILE A 57 39.41 12.32 0.13
C ILE A 57 39.21 13.64 -0.60
N SER A 58 39.89 13.81 -1.73
CA SER A 58 39.80 15.02 -2.56
C SER A 58 39.34 14.65 -3.97
N GLY A 59 38.26 15.23 -4.47
CA GLY A 59 37.74 14.95 -5.82
C GLY A 59 36.98 16.14 -6.39
N GLY A 60 37.35 16.58 -7.60
CA GLY A 60 36.82 17.82 -8.17
C GLY A 60 37.25 19.04 -7.37
N ALA A 61 36.30 19.89 -6.97
CA ALA A 61 36.54 21.11 -6.19
C ALA A 61 36.49 20.90 -4.66
N GLU A 62 36.28 19.67 -4.19
CA GLU A 62 35.88 19.40 -2.80
C GLU A 62 36.84 18.42 -2.11
N THR A 63 37.08 18.66 -0.82
CA THR A 63 37.91 17.80 0.04
C THR A 63 37.16 17.54 1.34
N PHE A 64 37.05 16.25 1.72
CA PHE A 64 36.44 15.85 2.98
C PHE A 64 37.30 14.83 3.73
N ARG A 65 37.15 14.80 5.04
CA ARG A 65 37.85 13.88 5.94
C ARG A 65 36.99 12.66 6.20
N LEU A 66 37.56 11.46 6.11
CA LEU A 66 36.93 10.20 6.48
C LEU A 66 37.62 9.62 7.72
N ILE A 67 36.86 9.37 8.77
CA ILE A 67 37.31 8.64 9.97
C ILE A 67 36.67 7.25 9.92
N LYS A 68 37.47 6.24 9.58
CA LYS A 68 37.01 4.85 9.42
C LYS A 68 37.35 3.99 10.63
N ARG A 69 36.34 3.29 11.15
CA ARG A 69 36.42 2.34 12.27
C ARG A 69 35.79 1.00 11.88
N ALA A 70 36.25 -0.08 12.52
CA ALA A 70 35.61 -1.40 12.45
C ALA A 70 35.32 -1.87 13.88
N GLY A 71 34.07 -2.23 14.16
CA GLY A 71 33.65 -2.53 15.52
C GLY A 71 32.22 -3.06 15.62
N PRO A 72 31.75 -3.31 16.85
CA PRO A 72 30.39 -3.79 17.08
C PRO A 72 29.37 -2.70 16.73
N VAL A 73 28.34 -3.08 15.98
CA VAL A 73 27.15 -2.26 15.68
C VAL A 73 25.88 -3.01 16.06
N ARG A 74 24.72 -2.35 16.02
CA ARG A 74 23.43 -2.98 16.36
C ARG A 74 23.19 -4.24 15.50
N SER A 75 22.55 -5.25 16.10
CA SER A 75 22.23 -6.50 15.40
C SER A 75 21.38 -6.22 14.16
N GLY A 76 21.82 -6.71 12.99
CA GLY A 76 21.15 -6.48 11.70
C GLY A 76 21.61 -5.22 10.94
N VAL A 77 22.44 -4.37 11.55
CA VAL A 77 23.07 -3.20 10.91
C VAL A 77 24.42 -3.60 10.34
N ARG A 78 24.71 -3.18 9.09
CA ARG A 78 25.98 -3.49 8.40
C ARG A 78 27.05 -2.42 8.61
N LEU A 79 26.62 -1.17 8.69
CA LEU A 79 27.46 0.00 8.87
C LEU A 79 26.64 1.10 9.54
N GLU A 80 27.31 1.98 10.26
CA GLU A 80 26.76 3.24 10.79
C GLU A 80 27.68 4.36 10.29
N TYR A 81 27.10 5.48 9.86
CA TYR A 81 27.88 6.65 9.47
C TYR A 81 27.16 7.95 9.76
N SER A 82 27.93 9.02 9.98
CA SER A 82 27.45 10.38 10.11
C SER A 82 28.31 11.32 9.25
N VAL A 83 27.66 12.35 8.70
CA VAL A 83 28.33 13.41 7.94
C VAL A 83 28.18 14.69 8.73
N ASP A 84 29.31 15.28 9.08
CA ASP A 84 29.43 16.60 9.67
C ASP A 84 29.82 17.59 8.57
N LEU A 85 29.12 18.72 8.50
CA LEU A 85 29.24 19.73 7.44
C LEU A 85 29.91 21.03 7.93
N ASP A 86 30.63 20.96 9.05
CA ASP A 86 31.48 22.04 9.57
C ASP A 86 32.64 22.43 8.60
N ASP A 87 33.58 23.29 9.04
CA ASP A 87 34.66 23.89 8.22
C ASP A 87 35.39 22.94 7.25
N VAL A 88 35.59 21.67 7.65
CA VAL A 88 36.01 20.59 6.76
C VAL A 88 35.00 19.46 6.90
N PRO A 89 34.22 19.14 5.84
CA PRO A 89 33.23 18.07 5.92
C PRO A 89 33.88 16.78 6.41
N THR A 90 33.32 16.16 7.44
CA THR A 90 33.88 14.99 8.10
C THR A 90 32.87 13.85 8.10
N VAL A 91 33.29 12.70 7.61
CA VAL A 91 32.50 11.46 7.57
C VAL A 91 33.05 10.51 8.62
N GLU A 92 32.26 10.22 9.65
CA GLU A 92 32.58 9.14 10.59
C GLU A 92 31.89 7.86 10.12
N LEU A 93 32.65 6.79 9.85
CA LEU A 93 32.14 5.52 9.35
C LEU A 93 32.57 4.38 10.26
N THR A 94 31.60 3.61 10.77
CA THR A 94 31.83 2.37 11.51
C THR A 94 31.27 1.18 10.74
N LEU A 95 32.16 0.27 10.31
CA LEU A 95 31.80 -1.00 9.68
C LEU A 95 31.60 -2.09 10.74
N SER A 96 30.56 -2.92 10.58
CA SER A 96 30.35 -4.06 11.47
C SER A 96 31.51 -5.05 11.39
N ASP A 97 32.03 -5.45 12.54
CA ASP A 97 32.98 -6.56 12.70
C ASP A 97 32.43 -7.93 12.25
N ARG A 98 31.12 -8.05 12.00
CA ARG A 98 30.43 -9.25 11.51
C ARG A 98 30.29 -9.30 9.98
N LEU A 99 30.79 -8.29 9.26
CA LEU A 99 30.74 -8.30 7.80
C LEU A 99 31.59 -9.43 7.24
N ALA A 100 31.00 -10.20 6.34
CA ALA A 100 31.77 -11.13 5.51
C ALA A 100 32.67 -10.33 4.53
N PRO A 101 33.84 -10.85 4.12
CA PRO A 101 34.76 -10.15 3.24
C PRO A 101 34.10 -9.64 1.94
N ASP A 102 33.17 -10.41 1.36
CA ASP A 102 32.42 -10.07 0.14
C ASP A 102 31.37 -8.95 0.35
N GLU A 103 31.04 -8.61 1.59
CA GLU A 103 30.11 -7.54 1.94
C GLU A 103 30.80 -6.25 2.38
N VAL A 104 32.13 -6.25 2.61
CA VAL A 104 32.89 -5.06 2.97
C VAL A 104 32.91 -4.05 1.82
N ALA A 105 33.27 -4.46 0.61
CA ALA A 105 33.36 -3.57 -0.55
C ALA A 105 32.02 -2.93 -0.95
N PRO A 106 30.89 -3.67 -1.03
CA PRO A 106 29.57 -3.06 -1.27
C PRO A 106 29.14 -2.08 -0.17
N ALA A 107 29.37 -2.42 1.10
CA ALA A 107 29.01 -1.57 2.24
C ALA A 107 29.82 -0.26 2.25
N LEU A 108 31.13 -0.35 2.05
CA LEU A 108 32.03 0.80 1.99
C LEU A 108 31.71 1.70 0.79
N ALA A 109 31.50 1.12 -0.40
CA ALA A 109 31.14 1.87 -1.60
C ALA A 109 29.82 2.63 -1.44
N ARG A 110 28.82 2.00 -0.82
CA ARG A 110 27.53 2.63 -0.51
C ARG A 110 27.72 3.87 0.37
N ALA A 111 28.39 3.71 1.51
CA ALA A 111 28.56 4.79 2.49
C ALA A 111 29.35 5.98 1.91
N LEU A 112 30.40 5.71 1.14
CA LEU A 112 31.21 6.76 0.52
C LEU A 112 30.45 7.51 -0.58
N ALA A 113 29.70 6.79 -1.42
CA ALA A 113 28.89 7.42 -2.47
C ALA A 113 27.76 8.27 -1.89
N GLU A 114 27.11 7.79 -0.82
CA GLU A 114 26.05 8.54 -0.13
C GLU A 114 26.61 9.80 0.53
N SER A 115 27.70 9.66 1.29
CA SER A 115 28.35 10.79 1.99
C SER A 115 28.85 11.84 1.01
N ALA A 116 29.51 11.43 -0.07
CA ALA A 116 29.99 12.35 -1.09
C ALA A 116 28.85 13.05 -1.85
N ALA A 117 27.67 12.43 -1.94
CA ALA A 117 26.49 13.06 -2.54
C ALA A 117 25.81 14.04 -1.57
N VAL A 118 25.78 13.75 -0.27
CA VAL A 118 25.31 14.70 0.77
C VAL A 118 26.16 15.97 0.79
N ILE A 119 27.49 15.81 0.76
CA ILE A 119 28.44 16.93 0.79
C ILE A 119 28.30 17.83 -0.46
N ARG A 120 27.96 17.24 -1.61
CA ARG A 120 27.82 17.94 -2.91
C ARG A 120 26.53 18.75 -3.09
N GLY A 121 25.49 18.61 -2.26
CA GLY A 121 24.25 19.36 -2.52
C GLY A 121 23.13 19.36 -1.46
N GLY A 122 22.95 20.53 -0.83
CA GLY A 122 21.66 21.23 -0.57
C GLY A 122 20.70 20.74 0.53
N GLU A 123 19.79 21.61 1.00
CA GLU A 123 18.90 21.36 2.15
C GLU A 123 17.92 20.16 2.02
N PRO A 124 17.70 19.37 3.09
CA PRO A 124 17.00 18.06 3.10
C PRO A 124 15.54 17.96 2.57
N SER A 125 14.87 19.05 2.21
CA SER A 125 13.39 19.08 2.33
C SER A 125 12.55 18.71 1.09
N GLU A 126 13.08 18.60 -0.12
CA GLU A 126 12.32 18.03 -1.26
C GLU A 126 13.21 17.22 -2.23
N TYR A 127 13.51 15.95 -1.89
CA TYR A 127 14.31 15.06 -2.75
C TYR A 127 13.59 13.77 -3.11
N ARG A 128 13.55 13.43 -4.40
CA ARG A 128 13.04 12.15 -4.91
C ARG A 128 13.69 11.79 -6.25
N VAL A 129 14.39 10.63 -6.32
CA VAL A 129 14.47 9.66 -7.45
C VAL A 129 14.84 8.26 -6.87
N PHE A 130 14.72 7.19 -7.66
CA PHE A 130 14.94 5.74 -7.41
C PHE A 130 14.21 5.16 -6.21
N GLY A 131 12.91 5.04 -6.35
CA GLY A 131 12.16 4.07 -5.57
C GLY A 131 11.02 3.51 -6.41
N PRO A 132 10.39 2.41 -5.96
CA PRO A 132 9.16 1.90 -6.58
C PRO A 132 8.03 2.94 -6.71
N ALA A 133 8.16 4.06 -6.00
CA ALA A 133 7.20 5.14 -5.91
C ALA A 133 7.72 6.47 -6.47
N SER A 134 8.84 6.51 -7.20
CA SER A 134 9.32 7.76 -7.81
C SER A 134 8.72 8.00 -9.20
N THR A 135 8.38 9.26 -9.49
CA THR A 135 7.96 9.74 -10.82
C THR A 135 9.09 10.57 -11.43
N PRO A 136 9.96 9.98 -12.26
CA PRO A 136 11.17 10.66 -12.74
C PRO A 136 10.88 11.93 -13.55
N ASP A 137 9.70 12.06 -14.15
CA ASP A 137 9.29 13.24 -14.93
C ASP A 137 8.92 14.45 -14.07
N VAL A 138 8.57 14.24 -12.79
CA VAL A 138 8.14 15.29 -11.84
C VAL A 138 9.22 15.53 -10.79
N ASP A 139 9.88 14.45 -10.40
CA ASP A 139 10.86 14.38 -9.33
C ASP A 139 12.19 13.94 -9.96
N ALA A 140 12.88 14.82 -10.70
CA ALA A 140 14.07 14.44 -11.47
C ALA A 140 15.40 14.52 -10.68
N VAL A 141 15.35 14.76 -9.37
CA VAL A 141 16.53 15.03 -8.54
C VAL A 141 16.98 13.75 -7.80
N GLN A 142 18.18 13.25 -8.13
CA GLN A 142 18.76 12.06 -7.48
C GLN A 142 19.06 12.30 -6.00
N ARG A 143 18.64 11.37 -5.13
CA ARG A 143 18.95 11.39 -3.70
C ARG A 143 20.40 10.95 -3.47
N PRO A 144 21.03 11.37 -2.35
CA PRO A 144 22.30 10.77 -1.93
C PRO A 144 22.22 9.24 -1.78
N ALA A 145 21.11 8.74 -1.23
CA ALA A 145 20.85 7.30 -1.13
C ALA A 145 20.83 6.57 -2.49
N ASP A 146 20.56 7.29 -3.58
CA ASP A 146 20.56 6.71 -4.92
C ASP A 146 21.98 6.53 -5.45
N ALA A 147 22.88 7.49 -5.18
CA ALA A 147 24.31 7.31 -5.42
C ALA A 147 24.84 6.09 -4.64
N ALA A 148 24.37 5.92 -3.41
CA ALA A 148 24.63 4.76 -2.57
C ALA A 148 24.17 3.44 -3.22
N HIS A 149 22.91 3.38 -3.67
CA HIS A 149 22.34 2.20 -4.34
C HIS A 149 23.07 1.87 -5.66
N ARG A 150 23.43 2.88 -6.45
CA ARG A 150 24.15 2.71 -7.71
C ARG A 150 25.58 2.22 -7.48
N ALA A 151 26.28 2.75 -6.48
CA ALA A 151 27.61 2.27 -6.08
C ALA A 151 27.56 0.81 -5.60
N GLU A 152 26.56 0.46 -4.78
CA GLU A 152 26.35 -0.93 -4.35
C GLU A 152 26.06 -1.85 -5.55
N LEU A 153 25.25 -1.39 -6.52
CA LEU A 153 24.93 -2.13 -7.74
C LEU A 153 26.19 -2.44 -8.55
N ARG A 154 27.04 -1.43 -8.79
CA ARG A 154 28.31 -1.60 -9.52
C ARG A 154 29.25 -2.55 -8.80
N GLN A 155 29.37 -2.43 -7.47
CA GLN A 155 30.19 -3.34 -6.67
C GLN A 155 29.73 -4.79 -6.78
N ARG A 156 28.42 -5.02 -6.64
CA ARG A 156 27.86 -6.38 -6.77
C ARG A 156 28.01 -6.91 -8.19
N GLY A 157 27.91 -6.05 -9.20
CA GLY A 157 28.17 -6.40 -10.60
C GLY A 157 29.64 -6.78 -10.87
N ARG A 158 30.60 -6.12 -10.22
CA ARG A 158 32.03 -6.48 -10.27
C ARG A 158 32.26 -7.83 -9.59
N LEU A 159 31.76 -8.01 -8.38
CA LEU A 159 31.84 -9.27 -7.63
C LEU A 159 31.28 -10.44 -8.46
N GLU A 160 30.13 -10.25 -9.10
CA GLU A 160 29.54 -11.27 -10.00
C GLU A 160 30.49 -11.68 -11.13
N ARG A 161 31.20 -10.72 -11.75
CA ARG A 161 32.13 -10.97 -12.86
C ARG A 161 33.40 -11.68 -12.41
N THR A 162 33.91 -11.35 -11.23
CA THR A 162 35.19 -11.88 -10.70
C THR A 162 35.07 -13.27 -10.08
N LEU A 163 33.85 -13.76 -9.82
CA LEU A 163 33.64 -15.11 -9.28
C LEU A 163 34.07 -16.20 -10.28
N PRO A 164 34.71 -17.28 -9.82
CA PRO A 164 35.12 -18.40 -10.66
C PRO A 164 33.92 -19.12 -11.29
N SER A 165 34.17 -19.82 -12.40
CA SER A 165 33.15 -20.59 -13.15
C SER A 165 33.06 -22.05 -12.66
N ASP A 166 33.15 -22.28 -11.36
CA ASP A 166 33.03 -23.59 -10.72
C ASP A 166 31.71 -23.71 -9.93
N PRO A 167 31.30 -24.91 -9.48
CA PRO A 167 30.00 -25.09 -8.81
C PRO A 167 29.82 -24.22 -7.55
N ALA A 168 30.91 -23.95 -6.82
CA ALA A 168 30.89 -23.07 -5.66
C ALA A 168 30.73 -21.59 -6.06
N GLY A 169 31.43 -21.17 -7.11
CA GLY A 169 31.32 -19.86 -7.75
C GLY A 169 29.94 -19.62 -8.34
N ASP A 170 29.30 -20.62 -8.96
CA ASP A 170 27.94 -20.54 -9.50
C ASP A 170 26.90 -20.33 -8.40
N ALA A 171 27.01 -21.06 -7.29
CA ALA A 171 26.14 -20.87 -6.13
C ALA A 171 26.28 -19.46 -5.53
N ARG A 172 27.51 -18.96 -5.43
CA ARG A 172 27.80 -17.58 -4.99
C ARG A 172 27.28 -16.55 -5.99
N ARG A 173 27.44 -16.78 -7.29
CA ARG A 173 26.96 -15.91 -8.37
C ARG A 173 25.43 -15.80 -8.33
N ALA A 174 24.74 -16.92 -8.12
CA ALA A 174 23.29 -16.94 -7.91
C ALA A 174 22.87 -16.13 -6.66
N ALA A 175 23.62 -16.23 -5.56
CA ALA A 175 23.37 -15.43 -4.35
C ALA A 175 23.60 -13.93 -4.60
N VAL A 176 24.66 -13.55 -5.31
CA VAL A 176 24.95 -12.16 -5.70
C VAL A 176 23.87 -11.61 -6.63
N ARG A 177 23.45 -12.36 -7.66
CA ARG A 177 22.33 -11.98 -8.53
C ARG A 177 21.04 -11.76 -7.75
N LYS A 178 20.75 -12.61 -6.75
CA LYS A 178 19.60 -12.41 -5.86
C LYS A 178 19.68 -11.08 -5.09
N ARG A 179 20.87 -10.69 -4.62
CA ARG A 179 21.10 -9.38 -3.98
C ARG A 179 20.97 -8.22 -4.98
N ILE A 180 21.47 -8.37 -6.21
CA ILE A 180 21.29 -7.37 -7.29
C ILE A 180 19.81 -7.16 -7.61
N ARG A 181 19.02 -8.24 -7.71
CA ARG A 181 17.57 -8.15 -7.92
C ARG A 181 16.85 -7.42 -6.79
N ALA A 182 17.20 -7.74 -5.54
CA ALA A 182 16.64 -7.03 -4.38
C ALA A 182 16.96 -5.53 -4.43
N LEU A 183 18.18 -5.17 -4.83
CA LEU A 183 18.60 -3.79 -5.01
C LEU A 183 17.83 -3.10 -6.15
N ALA A 184 17.65 -3.78 -7.30
CA ALA A 184 16.84 -3.30 -8.41
C ALA A 184 15.40 -2.98 -7.99
N LEU A 185 14.81 -3.85 -7.16
CA LEU A 185 13.48 -3.65 -6.60
C LEU A 185 13.44 -2.42 -5.68
N THR A 186 14.45 -2.23 -4.82
CA THR A 186 14.51 -1.04 -3.95
C THR A 186 14.70 0.26 -4.72
N MET A 187 15.39 0.21 -5.85
CA MET A 187 15.61 1.36 -6.74
C MET A 187 14.41 1.66 -7.64
N GLY A 188 13.41 0.77 -7.73
CA GLY A 188 12.27 0.94 -8.65
C GLY A 188 12.58 0.62 -10.11
N VAL A 189 13.71 -0.04 -10.40
CA VAL A 189 14.22 -0.30 -11.76
C VAL A 189 14.05 -1.76 -12.20
N ALA A 190 13.31 -2.58 -11.44
CA ALA A 190 13.02 -3.95 -11.83
C ALA A 190 11.86 -4.02 -12.84
N ASP A 191 11.88 -5.05 -13.70
CA ASP A 191 10.85 -5.22 -14.73
C ASP A 191 9.44 -5.35 -14.13
N GLY A 192 8.51 -4.56 -14.69
CA GLY A 192 7.12 -4.51 -14.25
C GLY A 192 6.83 -3.56 -13.08
N GLN A 193 7.85 -2.94 -12.47
CA GLN A 193 7.62 -1.84 -11.52
C GLN A 193 7.13 -0.58 -12.28
N PRO A 194 6.30 0.26 -11.66
CA PRO A 194 5.88 1.53 -12.26
C PRO A 194 7.11 2.38 -12.62
N ASN A 195 7.10 3.00 -13.80
CA ASN A 195 8.18 3.88 -14.28
C ASN A 195 9.57 3.24 -14.37
N ALA A 196 9.71 1.92 -14.25
CA ALA A 196 11.00 1.24 -14.27
C ALA A 196 11.79 1.52 -15.55
N GLU A 197 11.11 1.59 -16.70
CA GLU A 197 11.73 1.93 -17.98
C GLU A 197 12.32 3.34 -17.98
N LEU A 198 11.58 4.32 -17.47
CA LEU A 198 12.03 5.71 -17.31
C LEU A 198 13.17 5.81 -16.28
N LEU A 199 13.04 5.16 -15.12
CA LEU A 199 14.09 5.15 -14.09
C LEU A 199 15.37 4.47 -14.59
N ARG A 200 15.26 3.44 -15.43
CA ARG A 200 16.43 2.82 -16.08
C ARG A 200 17.16 3.76 -17.05
N THR A 201 16.51 4.80 -17.57
CA THR A 201 17.21 5.83 -18.39
C THR A 201 18.17 6.66 -17.56
N LEU A 202 17.95 6.79 -16.26
CA LEU A 202 18.82 7.49 -15.31
C LEU A 202 20.05 6.66 -14.91
N LEU A 203 20.11 5.39 -15.32
CA LEU A 203 21.24 4.49 -15.08
C LEU A 203 22.23 4.51 -16.24
N THR A 204 23.52 4.35 -15.91
CA THR A 204 24.57 4.20 -16.92
C THR A 204 24.37 2.90 -17.71
N ALA A 205 25.00 2.81 -18.89
CA ALA A 205 24.98 1.59 -19.70
C ALA A 205 25.54 0.38 -18.94
N GLU A 206 26.56 0.57 -18.11
CA GLU A 206 27.11 -0.49 -17.27
C GLU A 206 26.09 -0.98 -16.23
N GLU A 207 25.44 -0.04 -15.52
CA GLU A 207 24.44 -0.35 -14.50
C GLU A 207 23.26 -1.13 -15.09
N ARG A 208 22.77 -0.73 -16.26
CA ARG A 208 21.74 -1.47 -17.00
C ARG A 208 22.20 -2.88 -17.36
N ALA A 209 23.41 -3.03 -17.90
CA ALA A 209 23.94 -4.35 -18.23
C ALA A 209 24.11 -5.27 -17.00
N ILE A 210 24.39 -4.72 -15.81
CA ILE A 210 24.40 -5.51 -14.56
C ILE A 210 23.00 -6.02 -14.23
N LEU A 211 21.99 -5.15 -14.33
CA LEU A 211 20.60 -5.52 -14.09
C LEU A 211 20.11 -6.58 -15.08
N ASP A 212 20.43 -6.43 -16.36
CA ASP A 212 20.02 -7.37 -17.41
C ASP A 212 20.65 -8.76 -17.22
N ARG A 213 21.92 -8.85 -16.78
CA ARG A 213 22.55 -10.13 -16.44
C ARG A 213 21.97 -10.77 -15.18
N ALA A 214 21.59 -9.95 -14.21
CA ALA A 214 20.97 -10.43 -12.99
C ALA A 214 19.48 -10.75 -13.18
N ALA A 215 18.85 -10.29 -14.27
CA ALA A 215 17.48 -10.59 -14.60
C ALA A 215 17.28 -12.11 -14.66
N ASP A 216 16.15 -12.56 -14.13
CA ASP A 216 15.79 -13.96 -14.20
C ASP A 216 14.89 -14.16 -15.41
N PRO A 217 15.31 -14.89 -16.46
CA PRO A 217 14.41 -15.21 -17.56
C PRO A 217 13.21 -16.03 -17.10
N ASP A 218 13.31 -16.72 -15.95
CA ASP A 218 12.21 -17.48 -15.33
C ASP A 218 11.40 -16.65 -14.32
N ALA A 219 11.92 -15.53 -13.80
CA ALA A 219 11.10 -14.60 -12.99
C ALA A 219 10.21 -13.81 -13.94
N ARG A 220 8.99 -14.30 -14.07
CA ARG A 220 7.97 -13.67 -14.91
C ARG A 220 7.79 -12.21 -14.55
N PRO A 221 7.43 -11.35 -15.52
CA PRO A 221 6.98 -9.99 -15.24
C PRO A 221 5.79 -10.05 -14.28
N LEU A 222 6.06 -9.75 -13.01
CA LEU A 222 5.16 -9.58 -11.87
C LEU A 222 3.74 -10.19 -12.02
N GLU A 223 3.69 -11.49 -12.33
CA GLU A 223 2.46 -12.24 -12.59
C GLU A 223 1.86 -12.71 -11.27
N ASP A 224 0.61 -12.33 -11.01
CA ASP A 224 -0.14 -12.60 -9.77
C ASP A 224 -0.59 -14.06 -9.57
N ARG A 225 0.11 -15.02 -10.20
CA ARG A 225 -0.33 -16.41 -10.33
C ARG A 225 0.79 -17.39 -10.03
N VAL A 226 0.41 -18.53 -9.46
CA VAL A 226 1.30 -19.69 -9.29
C VAL A 226 1.76 -20.21 -10.67
N ASP A 227 2.95 -20.80 -10.71
CA ASP A 227 3.48 -21.44 -11.91
C ASP A 227 2.68 -22.68 -12.34
N GLN A 228 2.88 -23.10 -13.59
CA GLN A 228 2.19 -24.27 -14.14
C GLN A 228 2.48 -25.54 -13.34
N ARG A 229 3.71 -25.68 -12.82
CA ARG A 229 4.09 -26.81 -11.96
C ARG A 229 3.28 -26.83 -10.68
N GLY A 230 3.00 -25.67 -10.06
CA GLY A 230 2.14 -25.58 -8.88
C GLY A 230 0.68 -25.96 -9.18
N TYR A 231 0.12 -25.52 -10.32
CA TYR A 231 -1.23 -25.95 -10.75
C TYR A 231 -1.29 -27.45 -11.01
N LEU A 232 -0.27 -28.01 -11.67
CA LEU A 232 -0.17 -29.45 -11.93
C LEU A 232 -0.05 -30.24 -10.61
N ALA A 233 0.81 -29.81 -9.69
CA ALA A 233 0.96 -30.43 -8.38
C ALA A 233 -0.33 -30.41 -7.55
N LYS A 234 -1.09 -29.30 -7.59
CA LYS A 234 -2.43 -29.21 -6.98
C LYS A 234 -3.39 -30.23 -7.60
N ALA A 235 -3.41 -30.34 -8.93
CA ALA A 235 -4.31 -31.22 -9.64
C ALA A 235 -3.98 -32.70 -9.42
N LEU A 236 -2.71 -33.08 -9.50
CA LEU A 236 -2.23 -34.45 -9.24
C LEU A 236 -2.37 -34.82 -7.75
N GLY A 237 -1.99 -33.91 -6.85
CA GLY A 237 -2.09 -34.13 -5.41
C GLY A 237 -3.54 -34.27 -4.92
N GLY A 238 -4.49 -33.54 -5.50
CA GLY A 238 -5.91 -33.70 -5.16
C GLY A 238 -6.60 -34.81 -5.95
N SER A 239 -6.78 -34.57 -7.25
CA SER A 239 -7.57 -35.45 -8.12
C SER A 239 -6.81 -36.69 -8.58
N GLY A 240 -5.49 -36.63 -8.73
CA GLY A 240 -4.67 -37.79 -9.12
C GLY A 240 -4.61 -38.87 -8.04
N VAL A 241 -4.44 -38.48 -6.76
CA VAL A 241 -4.47 -39.43 -5.63
C VAL A 241 -5.85 -40.06 -5.49
N SER A 242 -6.92 -39.27 -5.56
CA SER A 242 -8.29 -39.81 -5.55
C SER A 242 -8.54 -40.77 -6.72
N ALA A 243 -8.04 -40.47 -7.93
CA ALA A 243 -8.13 -41.36 -9.07
C ALA A 243 -7.41 -42.70 -8.85
N ALA A 244 -6.22 -42.67 -8.23
CA ALA A 244 -5.47 -43.88 -7.90
C ALA A 244 -6.20 -44.74 -6.86
N VAL A 245 -6.77 -44.12 -5.81
CA VAL A 245 -7.55 -44.82 -4.79
C VAL A 245 -8.81 -45.45 -5.38
N ILE A 246 -9.56 -44.71 -6.22
CA ILE A 246 -10.73 -45.23 -6.93
C ILE A 246 -10.34 -46.38 -7.87
N GLY A 247 -9.27 -46.22 -8.65
CA GLY A 247 -8.80 -47.27 -9.56
C GLY A 247 -8.36 -48.53 -8.82
N THR A 248 -7.68 -48.38 -7.68
CA THR A 248 -7.26 -49.51 -6.83
C THR A 248 -8.47 -50.23 -6.25
N ALA A 249 -9.46 -49.49 -5.74
CA ALA A 249 -10.70 -50.08 -5.24
C ALA A 249 -11.48 -50.82 -6.34
N ALA A 250 -11.53 -50.27 -7.55
CA ALA A 250 -12.15 -50.91 -8.70
C ALA A 250 -11.42 -52.22 -9.08
N ALA A 251 -10.09 -52.20 -9.10
CA ALA A 251 -9.29 -53.38 -9.42
C ALA A 251 -9.48 -54.49 -8.37
N VAL A 252 -9.47 -54.14 -7.09
CA VAL A 252 -9.68 -55.09 -5.99
C VAL A 252 -11.09 -55.67 -6.03
N PHE A 253 -12.11 -54.82 -6.21
CA PHE A 253 -13.50 -55.26 -6.22
C PHE A 253 -13.86 -56.15 -7.42
N THR A 254 -13.31 -55.84 -8.60
CA THR A 254 -13.60 -56.60 -9.83
C THR A 254 -12.64 -57.76 -10.08
N GLY A 255 -11.55 -57.86 -9.31
CA GLY A 255 -10.46 -58.80 -9.54
C GLY A 255 -9.65 -58.51 -10.83
N ASN A 256 -9.87 -57.38 -11.50
CA ASN A 256 -9.25 -57.05 -12.78
C ASN A 256 -8.49 -55.71 -12.70
N PRO A 257 -7.14 -55.72 -12.76
CA PRO A 257 -6.34 -54.49 -12.72
C PRO A 257 -6.61 -53.56 -13.92
N LEU A 258 -7.02 -54.09 -15.08
CA LEU A 258 -7.35 -53.28 -16.25
C LEU A 258 -8.55 -52.36 -15.99
N VAL A 259 -9.54 -52.80 -15.21
CA VAL A 259 -10.67 -51.94 -14.82
C VAL A 259 -10.17 -50.76 -13.97
N GLY A 260 -9.23 -51.02 -13.06
CA GLY A 260 -8.57 -49.98 -12.28
C GLY A 260 -7.82 -48.97 -13.13
N PHE A 261 -7.02 -49.43 -14.10
CA PHE A 261 -6.32 -48.55 -15.04
C PHE A 261 -7.29 -47.75 -15.93
N GLY A 262 -8.37 -48.38 -16.39
CA GLY A 262 -9.42 -47.75 -17.22
C GLY A 262 -10.18 -46.63 -16.51
N ILE A 263 -10.12 -46.56 -15.17
CA ILE A 263 -10.69 -45.48 -14.37
C ILE A 263 -9.62 -44.45 -13.96
N ALA A 264 -8.47 -44.92 -13.49
CA ALA A 264 -7.42 -44.05 -12.94
C ALA A 264 -6.75 -43.18 -14.01
N VAL A 265 -6.30 -43.79 -15.13
CA VAL A 265 -5.49 -43.10 -16.13
C VAL A 265 -6.25 -41.94 -16.81
N PRO A 266 -7.48 -42.12 -17.32
CA PRO A 266 -8.23 -41.01 -17.90
C PRO A 266 -8.49 -39.88 -16.89
N THR A 267 -8.71 -40.22 -15.61
CA THR A 267 -8.95 -39.22 -14.56
C THR A 267 -7.69 -38.41 -14.24
N ILE A 268 -6.52 -39.04 -14.21
CA ILE A 268 -5.22 -38.35 -14.04
C ILE A 268 -4.94 -37.42 -15.21
N VAL A 269 -5.18 -37.86 -16.44
CA VAL A 269 -5.03 -37.03 -17.65
C VAL A 269 -5.98 -35.84 -17.62
N ASN A 270 -7.25 -36.07 -17.26
CA ASN A 270 -8.24 -35.01 -17.06
C ASN A 270 -7.75 -33.96 -16.04
N ALA A 271 -7.16 -34.40 -14.93
CA ALA A 271 -6.61 -33.49 -13.92
C ALA A 271 -5.39 -32.71 -14.44
N ALA A 272 -4.46 -33.37 -15.14
CA ALA A 272 -3.26 -32.75 -15.68
C ALA A 272 -3.58 -31.70 -16.74
N VAL A 273 -4.40 -32.03 -17.75
CA VAL A 273 -4.84 -31.09 -18.78
C VAL A 273 -5.76 -30.01 -18.17
N GLY A 274 -6.58 -30.39 -17.19
CA GLY A 274 -7.41 -29.49 -16.40
C GLY A 274 -6.61 -28.40 -15.70
N SER A 275 -5.40 -28.71 -15.20
CA SER A 275 -4.53 -27.73 -14.55
C SER A 275 -4.06 -26.61 -15.49
N PHE A 276 -3.77 -26.95 -16.75
CA PHE A 276 -3.40 -25.98 -17.78
C PHE A 276 -4.59 -25.11 -18.17
N ALA A 277 -5.74 -25.74 -18.37
CA ALA A 277 -7.02 -25.08 -18.65
C ALA A 277 -7.45 -24.12 -17.51
N GLU A 278 -7.28 -24.52 -16.25
CA GLU A 278 -7.56 -23.71 -15.06
C GLU A 278 -6.68 -22.45 -15.04
N ARG A 279 -5.36 -22.60 -15.20
CA ARG A 279 -4.42 -21.46 -15.26
C ARG A 279 -4.77 -20.49 -16.40
N ARG A 280 -5.17 -21.01 -17.57
CA ARG A 280 -5.59 -20.19 -18.71
C ARG A 280 -6.87 -19.41 -18.41
N LEU A 281 -7.86 -20.05 -17.78
CA LEU A 281 -9.10 -19.40 -17.38
C LEU A 281 -8.84 -18.30 -16.34
N ASP A 282 -7.98 -18.57 -15.34
CA ASP A 282 -7.60 -17.57 -14.33
C ASP A 282 -6.93 -16.34 -14.94
N LYS A 283 -6.11 -16.53 -15.99
CA LYS A 283 -5.56 -15.40 -16.78
C LYS A 283 -6.66 -14.54 -17.39
N GLN A 284 -7.71 -15.16 -17.93
CA GLN A 284 -8.83 -14.45 -18.53
C GLN A 284 -9.72 -13.77 -17.47
N LYS A 285 -9.91 -14.39 -16.30
CA LYS A 285 -10.68 -13.83 -15.17
C LYS A 285 -10.12 -12.49 -14.71
N MET A 286 -8.79 -12.35 -14.69
CA MET A 286 -8.14 -11.09 -14.28
C MET A 286 -8.46 -9.91 -15.22
N ALA A 287 -8.71 -10.16 -16.51
CA ALA A 287 -9.09 -9.11 -17.45
C ALA A 287 -10.48 -8.52 -17.15
N GLY A 288 -11.41 -9.32 -16.62
CA GLY A 288 -12.76 -8.86 -16.23
C GLY A 288 -12.83 -8.27 -14.81
N ARG A 289 -11.97 -8.72 -13.89
CA ARG A 289 -11.97 -8.23 -12.49
C ARG A 289 -11.50 -6.79 -12.35
N LYS A 290 -10.40 -6.42 -13.02
CA LYS A 290 -9.79 -5.08 -12.87
C LYS A 290 -10.78 -3.95 -13.22
N PRO A 291 -11.48 -3.98 -14.38
CA PRO A 291 -12.45 -2.93 -14.72
C PRO A 291 -13.61 -2.81 -13.72
N ALA A 292 -14.09 -3.94 -13.17
CA ALA A 292 -15.15 -3.93 -12.16
C ALA A 292 -14.69 -3.24 -10.88
N TYR A 293 -13.50 -3.56 -10.37
CA TYR A 293 -12.90 -2.87 -9.21
C TYR A 293 -12.66 -1.38 -9.49
N THR A 294 -12.18 -1.02 -10.68
CA THR A 294 -11.97 0.39 -11.05
C THR A 294 -13.29 1.17 -11.13
N ALA A 295 -14.35 0.57 -11.69
CA ALA A 295 -15.66 1.22 -11.77
C ALA A 295 -16.25 1.48 -10.39
N GLU A 296 -16.21 0.49 -9.48
CA GLU A 296 -16.67 0.67 -8.10
C GLU A 296 -15.83 1.69 -7.34
N ARG A 297 -14.49 1.65 -7.50
CA ARG A 297 -13.59 2.66 -6.92
C ARG A 297 -13.98 4.07 -7.37
N LYS A 298 -14.20 4.30 -8.67
CA LYS A 298 -14.62 5.61 -9.21
C LYS A 298 -15.98 6.06 -8.65
N GLN A 299 -16.92 5.13 -8.49
CA GLN A 299 -18.21 5.44 -7.87
C GLN A 299 -18.04 5.86 -6.40
N ARG A 300 -17.15 5.20 -5.65
CA ARG A 300 -16.87 5.55 -4.25
C ARG A 300 -16.13 6.88 -4.11
N GLU A 301 -15.18 7.16 -5.00
CA GLU A 301 -14.53 8.47 -5.06
C GLU A 301 -15.52 9.61 -5.36
N TYR A 302 -16.60 9.33 -6.09
CA TYR A 302 -17.70 10.28 -6.29
C TYR A 302 -18.58 10.44 -5.04
N GLU A 303 -18.93 9.34 -4.37
CA GLU A 303 -19.78 9.38 -3.16
C GLU A 303 -19.06 9.96 -1.92
N PHE A 304 -17.74 9.75 -1.81
CA PHE A 304 -16.90 10.22 -0.71
C PHE A 304 -15.68 10.97 -1.29
N PRO A 305 -15.87 12.21 -1.75
CA PRO A 305 -14.84 12.96 -2.46
C PRO A 305 -13.64 13.40 -1.60
N GLY A 306 -13.75 13.37 -0.26
CA GLY A 306 -12.67 13.80 0.64
C GLY A 306 -12.24 15.24 0.38
N LEU A 307 -10.93 15.48 0.20
CA LEU A 307 -10.41 16.82 -0.15
C LEU A 307 -10.97 17.38 -1.47
N ARG A 308 -11.38 16.52 -2.42
CA ARG A 308 -11.96 16.99 -3.70
C ARG A 308 -13.28 17.75 -3.49
N ALA A 309 -14.01 17.48 -2.40
CA ALA A 309 -15.25 18.22 -2.11
C ALA A 309 -15.03 19.68 -1.73
N LEU A 310 -13.80 20.05 -1.37
CA LEU A 310 -13.46 21.41 -0.97
C LEU A 310 -13.05 22.30 -2.16
N LEU A 311 -12.86 21.71 -3.35
CA LEU A 311 -12.49 22.45 -4.54
C LEU A 311 -13.67 23.24 -5.09
N ASP A 312 -13.44 24.51 -5.43
CA ASP A 312 -14.43 25.32 -6.16
C ASP A 312 -14.54 24.82 -7.61
N GLY A 313 -15.76 24.54 -8.09
CA GLY A 313 -15.97 24.07 -9.46
C GLY A 313 -17.33 23.39 -9.69
N ALA A 314 -17.57 22.96 -10.93
CA ALA A 314 -18.76 22.17 -11.26
C ALA A 314 -18.75 20.83 -10.51
N GLU A 315 -19.93 20.40 -10.03
CA GLU A 315 -20.07 19.12 -9.34
C GLU A 315 -19.52 17.99 -10.22
N PRO A 316 -18.69 17.08 -9.67
CA PRO A 316 -18.13 15.98 -10.45
C PRO A 316 -19.25 15.18 -11.12
N VAL A 317 -19.09 14.86 -12.40
CA VAL A 317 -20.12 14.10 -13.14
C VAL A 317 -20.21 12.70 -12.54
N ARG A 318 -21.41 12.31 -12.09
CA ARG A 318 -21.67 10.95 -11.59
C ARG A 318 -21.21 9.93 -12.65
N PRO A 319 -20.31 8.99 -12.31
CA PRO A 319 -19.85 8.00 -13.26
C PRO A 319 -21.04 7.16 -13.75
N ALA A 320 -21.11 6.91 -15.05
CA ALA A 320 -22.18 6.10 -15.64
C ALA A 320 -22.24 4.73 -14.94
N ALA A 321 -23.46 4.26 -14.64
CA ALA A 321 -23.68 2.93 -14.06
C ALA A 321 -23.39 1.84 -15.09
N VAL A 322 -22.11 1.58 -15.34
CA VAL A 322 -21.70 0.55 -16.30
C VAL A 322 -21.81 -0.82 -15.63
N LYS A 323 -22.82 -1.62 -16.02
CA LYS A 323 -22.87 -3.05 -15.72
C LYS A 323 -21.80 -3.79 -16.55
N MET A 324 -20.55 -3.72 -16.10
CA MET A 324 -19.45 -4.48 -16.69
C MET A 324 -19.72 -6.00 -16.54
N PRO A 325 -19.37 -6.83 -17.54
CA PRO A 325 -19.41 -8.28 -17.38
C PRO A 325 -18.44 -8.70 -16.27
N ARG A 326 -19.01 -9.09 -15.12
CA ARG A 326 -18.30 -9.48 -13.89
C ARG A 326 -17.54 -10.81 -14.03
N ALA A 327 -17.97 -11.67 -14.96
CA ALA A 327 -17.31 -12.93 -15.28
C ALA A 327 -16.81 -12.95 -16.73
N THR A 328 -15.82 -13.79 -17.00
CA THR A 328 -15.36 -14.03 -18.38
C THR A 328 -16.46 -14.63 -19.25
N ALA A 329 -16.33 -14.45 -20.57
CA ALA A 329 -17.23 -15.06 -21.55
C ALA A 329 -17.40 -16.56 -21.32
N TRP A 330 -18.62 -17.06 -21.50
CA TRP A 330 -19.01 -18.46 -21.35
C TRP A 330 -18.03 -19.44 -22.01
N ARG A 331 -17.63 -19.12 -23.25
CA ARG A 331 -16.68 -19.91 -24.05
C ARG A 331 -15.37 -20.25 -23.32
N ASN A 332 -14.93 -19.41 -22.40
CA ASN A 332 -13.70 -19.63 -21.64
C ASN A 332 -13.89 -20.72 -20.58
N TYR A 333 -15.03 -20.74 -19.90
CA TYR A 333 -15.41 -21.82 -18.99
C TYR A 333 -15.65 -23.11 -19.76
N LEU A 334 -16.34 -23.05 -20.90
CA LEU A 334 -16.52 -24.22 -21.76
C LEU A 334 -15.17 -24.80 -22.20
N ARG A 335 -14.22 -23.98 -22.66
CA ARG A 335 -12.86 -24.43 -23.00
C ARG A 335 -12.13 -25.06 -21.82
N ARG A 336 -12.33 -24.56 -20.59
CA ARG A 336 -11.73 -25.15 -19.38
C ARG A 336 -12.12 -26.62 -19.20
N TYR A 337 -13.36 -26.98 -19.51
CA TYR A 337 -13.86 -28.34 -19.31
C TYR A 337 -13.84 -29.20 -20.59
N ALA A 338 -13.93 -28.58 -21.77
CA ALA A 338 -13.86 -29.28 -23.05
C ALA A 338 -12.44 -29.81 -23.34
N MET A 339 -11.39 -29.03 -23.08
CA MET A 339 -10.00 -29.49 -23.36
C MET A 339 -9.63 -30.76 -22.56
N PRO A 340 -9.84 -30.82 -21.24
CA PRO A 340 -9.56 -32.03 -20.47
C PRO A 340 -10.45 -33.21 -20.88
N THR A 341 -11.72 -32.95 -21.21
CA THR A 341 -12.65 -33.97 -21.69
C THR A 341 -12.19 -34.61 -22.99
N LEU A 342 -11.76 -33.80 -23.98
CA LEU A 342 -11.24 -34.31 -25.25
C LEU A 342 -9.97 -35.14 -25.05
N ALA A 343 -9.05 -34.69 -24.20
CA ALA A 343 -7.86 -35.47 -23.86
C ALA A 343 -8.20 -36.80 -23.15
N THR A 344 -9.19 -36.76 -22.25
CA THR A 344 -9.70 -37.95 -21.56
C THR A 344 -10.31 -38.93 -22.56
N ALA A 345 -11.13 -38.44 -23.50
CA ALA A 345 -11.77 -39.27 -24.52
C ALA A 345 -10.73 -39.91 -25.45
N ALA A 346 -9.69 -39.17 -25.84
CA ALA A 346 -8.59 -39.71 -26.64
C ALA A 346 -7.83 -40.82 -25.90
N VAL A 347 -7.49 -40.61 -24.62
CA VAL A 347 -6.78 -41.62 -23.81
C VAL A 347 -7.66 -42.83 -23.52
N ALA A 348 -8.95 -42.63 -23.23
CA ALA A 348 -9.90 -43.72 -23.04
C ALA A 348 -10.11 -44.52 -24.33
N GLY A 349 -10.17 -43.86 -25.49
CA GLY A 349 -10.24 -44.51 -26.79
C GLY A 349 -9.01 -45.39 -27.04
N ALA A 350 -7.81 -44.85 -26.82
CA ALA A 350 -6.56 -45.60 -26.93
C ALA A 350 -6.52 -46.79 -25.96
N LEU A 351 -6.84 -46.60 -24.68
CA LEU A 351 -6.91 -47.68 -23.70
C LEU A 351 -7.91 -48.78 -24.12
N THR A 352 -9.05 -48.40 -24.67
CA THR A 352 -10.06 -49.36 -25.15
C THR A 352 -9.55 -50.18 -26.33
N THR A 353 -8.77 -49.59 -27.24
CA THR A 353 -8.13 -50.36 -28.32
C THR A 353 -7.12 -51.40 -27.81
N PHE A 354 -6.58 -51.21 -26.60
CA PHE A 354 -5.70 -52.17 -25.91
C PHE A 354 -6.45 -53.08 -24.91
N GLY A 355 -7.78 -53.20 -25.02
CA GLY A 355 -8.59 -54.09 -24.17
C GLY A 355 -8.90 -53.56 -22.77
N VAL A 356 -8.63 -52.28 -22.49
CA VAL A 356 -8.91 -51.65 -21.20
C VAL A 356 -10.28 -50.94 -21.26
N PRO A 357 -11.27 -51.32 -20.43
CA PRO A 357 -12.61 -50.75 -20.49
C PRO A 357 -12.66 -49.32 -19.91
N ALA A 358 -12.33 -48.31 -20.73
CA ALA A 358 -12.18 -46.91 -20.31
C ALA A 358 -13.23 -45.94 -20.88
N LEU A 359 -14.00 -46.34 -21.89
CA LEU A 359 -14.99 -45.48 -22.57
C LEU A 359 -16.08 -44.94 -21.64
N SER A 360 -16.54 -45.74 -20.68
CA SER A 360 -17.54 -45.32 -19.69
C SER A 360 -17.02 -44.15 -18.84
N THR A 361 -15.74 -44.17 -18.44
CA THR A 361 -15.09 -43.08 -17.71
C THR A 361 -15.05 -41.79 -18.52
N ALA A 362 -14.75 -41.86 -19.81
CA ALA A 362 -14.70 -40.69 -20.70
C ALA A 362 -16.08 -40.05 -20.91
N LEU A 363 -17.11 -40.87 -21.14
CA LEU A 363 -18.48 -40.38 -21.36
C LEU A 363 -19.02 -39.64 -20.13
N VAL A 364 -18.68 -40.14 -18.93
CA VAL A 364 -19.04 -39.50 -17.66
C VAL A 364 -18.34 -38.16 -17.46
N ILE A 365 -17.06 -38.09 -17.82
CA ILE A 365 -16.31 -36.84 -17.74
C ILE A 365 -16.90 -35.82 -18.72
N ALA A 366 -17.27 -36.26 -19.93
CA ALA A 366 -17.88 -35.42 -20.96
C ALA A 366 -19.24 -34.85 -20.59
N THR A 367 -20.17 -35.67 -20.07
CA THR A 367 -21.49 -35.20 -19.64
C THR A 367 -21.39 -34.21 -18.49
N SER A 368 -20.39 -34.37 -17.61
CA SER A 368 -20.15 -33.44 -16.50
C SER A 368 -19.52 -32.10 -16.90
N ALA A 369 -18.90 -32.00 -18.08
CA ALA A 369 -18.13 -30.83 -18.50
C ALA A 369 -19.00 -29.59 -18.74
N LEU A 370 -20.12 -29.75 -19.46
CA LEU A 370 -21.09 -28.69 -19.71
C LEU A 370 -21.68 -28.17 -18.40
N ALA A 371 -22.16 -29.11 -17.58
CA ALA A 371 -22.67 -28.87 -16.24
C ALA A 371 -21.69 -28.07 -15.37
N LYS A 372 -20.44 -28.54 -15.25
CA LYS A 372 -19.39 -27.91 -14.45
C LYS A 372 -19.01 -26.52 -14.98
N SER A 373 -18.97 -26.33 -16.29
CA SER A 373 -18.72 -24.99 -16.84
C SER A 373 -19.79 -23.98 -16.39
N LEU A 374 -21.07 -24.39 -16.34
CA LEU A 374 -22.22 -23.51 -16.05
C LEU A 374 -22.20 -23.14 -14.57
N ALA A 375 -22.07 -24.17 -13.73
CA ALA A 375 -21.98 -24.04 -12.30
C ALA A 375 -20.79 -23.15 -11.91
N GLU A 376 -19.59 -23.38 -12.46
CA GLU A 376 -18.41 -22.58 -12.12
C GLU A 376 -18.60 -21.10 -12.48
N ARG A 377 -19.15 -20.80 -13.66
CA ARG A 377 -19.40 -19.41 -14.05
C ARG A 377 -20.37 -18.72 -13.10
N LEU A 378 -21.45 -19.40 -12.72
CA LEU A 378 -22.44 -18.86 -11.79
C LEU A 378 -21.82 -18.62 -10.41
N VAL A 379 -21.10 -19.62 -9.88
CA VAL A 379 -20.40 -19.54 -8.60
C VAL A 379 -19.38 -18.41 -8.59
N ASP A 380 -18.56 -18.26 -9.65
CA ASP A 380 -17.56 -17.20 -9.73
C ASP A 380 -18.19 -15.81 -9.85
N THR A 381 -19.29 -15.69 -10.59
CA THR A 381 -20.03 -14.43 -10.68
C THR A 381 -20.52 -14.03 -9.29
N LYS A 382 -21.08 -14.97 -8.52
CA LYS A 382 -21.62 -14.72 -7.18
C LYS A 382 -20.55 -14.51 -6.12
N LYS A 383 -19.46 -15.28 -6.16
CA LYS A 383 -18.28 -15.05 -5.31
C LYS A 383 -17.70 -13.66 -5.56
N LEU A 384 -17.63 -13.21 -6.83
CA LEU A 384 -17.17 -11.86 -7.14
C LEU A 384 -18.15 -10.80 -6.62
N GLU A 385 -19.46 -10.94 -6.83
CA GLU A 385 -20.47 -10.01 -6.30
C GLU A 385 -20.38 -9.87 -4.78
N PHE A 386 -20.24 -10.98 -4.07
CA PHE A 386 -20.09 -10.98 -2.62
C PHE A 386 -18.80 -10.26 -2.19
N ARG A 387 -17.67 -10.54 -2.86
CA ARG A 387 -16.40 -9.86 -2.59
C ARG A 387 -16.47 -8.36 -2.85
N LEU A 388 -17.09 -7.95 -3.95
CA LEU A 388 -17.28 -6.55 -4.31
C LEU A 388 -18.10 -5.84 -3.24
N ARG A 389 -19.27 -6.37 -2.86
CA ARG A 389 -20.11 -5.81 -1.77
C ARG A 389 -19.38 -5.71 -0.43
N ARG A 390 -18.50 -6.65 -0.12
CA ARG A 390 -17.74 -6.63 1.14
C ARG A 390 -16.61 -5.61 1.11
N ILE A 391 -15.87 -5.54 0.01
CA ILE A 391 -14.84 -4.52 -0.22
C ILE A 391 -15.48 -3.15 -0.17
N ASP A 392 -16.62 -3.00 -0.83
CA ASP A 392 -17.47 -1.82 -0.81
C ASP A 392 -17.84 -1.40 0.63
N ALA A 393 -18.45 -2.29 1.42
CA ALA A 393 -18.77 -1.97 2.82
C ALA A 393 -17.54 -1.55 3.64
N THR A 394 -16.40 -2.20 3.41
CA THR A 394 -15.14 -1.87 4.08
C THR A 394 -14.59 -0.51 3.62
N GLU A 395 -14.67 -0.21 2.33
CA GLU A 395 -14.24 1.07 1.75
C GLU A 395 -15.15 2.22 2.16
N ARG A 396 -16.46 2.00 2.27
CA ARG A 396 -17.40 2.98 2.82
C ARG A 396 -17.08 3.34 4.26
N ILE A 397 -16.98 2.34 5.16
CA ILE A 397 -16.63 2.56 6.57
C ILE A 397 -15.33 3.35 6.68
N ARG A 398 -14.33 2.98 5.88
CA ARG A 398 -13.03 3.66 5.83
C ARG A 398 -13.12 5.09 5.31
N LEU A 399 -13.77 5.33 4.18
CA LEU A 399 -13.87 6.67 3.59
C LEU A 399 -14.72 7.60 4.46
N SER A 400 -15.64 7.06 5.25
CA SER A 400 -16.39 7.78 6.29
C SER A 400 -15.66 7.92 7.62
N ASP A 401 -14.47 7.32 7.80
CA ASP A 401 -13.75 7.31 9.07
C ASP A 401 -13.20 8.72 9.39
N PRO A 402 -13.67 9.38 10.46
CA PRO A 402 -13.18 10.71 10.83
C PRO A 402 -11.72 10.70 11.32
N THR A 403 -11.17 9.54 11.66
CA THR A 403 -9.78 9.40 12.13
C THR A 403 -8.76 9.30 10.99
N LEU A 404 -9.21 9.15 9.74
CA LEU A 404 -8.34 9.08 8.58
C LEU A 404 -7.72 10.45 8.31
N TYR A 405 -6.39 10.52 8.18
CA TYR A 405 -5.62 11.78 8.06
C TYR A 405 -6.18 12.74 7.00
N VAL A 406 -6.56 12.25 5.82
CA VAL A 406 -7.16 13.06 4.74
C VAL A 406 -8.51 13.67 5.15
N ASN A 407 -9.31 12.95 5.93
CA ASN A 407 -10.59 13.44 6.45
C ASN A 407 -10.38 14.44 7.59
N GLN A 408 -9.38 14.21 8.45
CA GLN A 408 -8.95 15.18 9.47
C GLN A 408 -8.44 16.46 8.81
N LEU A 409 -7.62 16.34 7.75
CA LEU A 409 -7.12 17.46 6.98
C LEU A 409 -8.25 18.25 6.29
N ALA A 410 -9.22 17.56 5.68
CA ALA A 410 -10.38 18.20 5.08
C ALA A 410 -11.21 18.95 6.12
N THR A 411 -11.41 18.35 7.30
CA THR A 411 -12.10 18.98 8.43
C THR A 411 -11.35 20.21 8.91
N GLU A 412 -10.03 20.11 9.06
CA GLU A 412 -9.15 21.19 9.50
C GLU A 412 -9.16 22.38 8.54
N ILE A 413 -9.04 22.14 7.23
CA ILE A 413 -9.07 23.19 6.22
C ILE A 413 -10.44 23.87 6.21
N ASN A 414 -11.53 23.11 6.33
CA ASN A 414 -12.88 23.68 6.37
C ASN A 414 -13.12 24.48 7.66
N GLU A 415 -12.59 24.02 8.79
CA GLU A 415 -12.63 24.72 10.07
C GLU A 415 -11.85 26.04 9.99
N LEU A 416 -10.62 26.03 9.47
CA LEU A 416 -9.84 27.25 9.22
C LEU A 416 -10.58 28.21 8.30
N ARG A 417 -11.17 27.74 7.19
CA ARG A 417 -12.01 28.57 6.30
C ARG A 417 -13.17 29.20 7.06
N THR A 418 -13.91 28.41 7.85
CA THR A 418 -15.04 28.89 8.65
C THR A 418 -14.60 29.91 9.71
N ARG A 419 -13.45 29.69 10.35
CA ARG A 419 -12.87 30.62 11.34
C ARG A 419 -12.45 31.93 10.69
N PHE A 420 -11.79 31.87 9.53
CA PHE A 420 -11.47 33.07 8.76
C PHE A 420 -12.73 33.80 8.29
N ASP A 421 -13.73 33.10 7.75
CA ASP A 421 -15.00 33.67 7.31
C ASP A 421 -15.79 34.28 8.49
N ARG A 422 -15.74 33.67 9.68
CA ARG A 422 -16.37 34.17 10.91
C ARG A 422 -15.64 35.39 11.45
N ALA A 423 -14.32 35.35 11.56
CA ALA A 423 -13.51 36.50 11.97
C ALA A 423 -13.72 37.67 10.99
N LEU A 424 -13.74 37.38 9.69
CA LEU A 424 -14.11 38.33 8.64
C LEU A 424 -15.52 38.88 8.80
N GLY A 425 -16.49 38.01 9.03
CA GLY A 425 -17.88 38.36 9.26
C GLY A 425 -18.02 39.27 10.48
N ALA A 426 -17.37 38.96 11.59
CA ALA A 426 -17.38 39.77 12.81
C ALA A 426 -16.67 41.13 12.62
N LEU A 427 -15.55 41.14 11.89
CA LEU A 427 -14.82 42.37 11.54
C LEU A 427 -15.58 43.26 10.54
N ARG A 428 -16.44 42.68 9.70
CA ARG A 428 -17.23 43.40 8.67
C ARG A 428 -18.66 43.74 9.10
N THR A 429 -19.24 42.95 9.98
CA THR A 429 -20.65 43.00 10.37
C THR A 429 -20.77 42.54 11.82
N GLY A 430 -21.16 43.42 12.74
CA GLY A 430 -21.52 42.98 14.09
C GLY A 430 -22.71 42.01 14.05
N ALA A 431 -22.44 40.73 14.37
CA ALA A 431 -23.38 39.60 14.62
C ALA A 431 -24.20 39.11 13.39
N ALA A 432 -24.58 37.85 13.17
CA ALA A 432 -24.57 36.57 13.92
C ALA A 432 -24.65 35.40 12.91
N ALA A 433 -24.34 34.16 13.32
CA ALA A 433 -24.35 32.95 12.49
C ALA A 433 -25.53 31.99 12.80
N PRO A 434 -26.03 31.20 11.84
CA PRO A 434 -26.81 30.00 12.14
C PRO A 434 -26.20 28.69 11.59
N GLY A 435 -25.95 27.76 12.53
CA GLY A 435 -26.42 26.36 12.58
C GLY A 435 -26.22 25.38 11.40
N ASP A 436 -25.29 24.44 11.58
CA ASP A 436 -25.18 23.17 10.85
C ASP A 436 -25.91 22.02 11.58
N ALA A 437 -26.55 21.12 10.84
CA ALA A 437 -27.06 19.83 11.33
C ALA A 437 -26.57 18.67 10.45
N ARG A 438 -26.02 17.62 11.09
CA ARG A 438 -25.45 16.42 10.45
C ARG A 438 -26.36 15.17 10.59
N LEU A 439 -26.40 14.43 9.48
CA LEU A 439 -26.33 12.96 9.26
C LEU A 439 -27.35 11.98 9.89
N ALA A 440 -27.86 11.09 9.04
CA ALA A 440 -28.25 9.71 9.40
C ALA A 440 -27.80 8.73 8.29
N ALA A 441 -27.21 7.60 8.69
CA ALA A 441 -26.73 6.54 7.82
C ALA A 441 -27.57 5.27 8.04
N ASP A 442 -28.03 4.67 6.94
CA ASP A 442 -28.69 3.36 6.90
C ASP A 442 -27.71 2.25 6.47
N VAL A 443 -27.74 1.11 7.18
CA VAL A 443 -27.01 -0.13 6.83
C VAL A 443 -28.00 -1.21 6.41
N PRO A 444 -27.86 -1.84 5.22
CA PRO A 444 -28.66 -3.01 4.86
C PRO A 444 -27.85 -4.33 4.78
N GLY A 445 -28.37 -5.33 5.49
CA GLY A 445 -28.79 -6.63 4.93
C GLY A 445 -27.74 -7.67 4.50
N ALA A 446 -27.69 -8.79 5.22
CA ALA A 446 -26.99 -10.02 4.81
C ALA A 446 -27.69 -10.73 3.61
N PRO A 447 -26.96 -11.39 2.70
CA PRO A 447 -27.53 -12.01 1.50
C PRO A 447 -28.19 -13.38 1.76
N PRO A 448 -29.19 -13.77 0.94
CA PRO A 448 -30.01 -14.97 1.14
C PRO A 448 -29.36 -16.28 0.64
N PHE A 449 -29.80 -17.39 1.25
CA PHE A 449 -29.31 -18.78 1.10
C PHE A 449 -29.67 -19.45 -0.25
N THR A 450 -30.44 -18.79 -1.10
CA THR A 450 -31.09 -19.37 -2.29
C THR A 450 -30.16 -19.50 -3.50
N VAL A 451 -29.04 -18.78 -3.52
CA VAL A 451 -28.09 -18.78 -4.65
C VAL A 451 -27.14 -19.99 -4.59
N SER A 452 -26.89 -20.56 -3.41
CA SER A 452 -26.15 -21.82 -3.26
C SER A 452 -26.87 -22.99 -3.94
N LEU A 453 -28.20 -23.01 -3.83
CA LEU A 453 -29.03 -24.16 -4.22
C LEU A 453 -29.06 -24.38 -5.75
N ALA A 454 -29.04 -23.29 -6.53
CA ALA A 454 -29.07 -23.34 -7.99
C ALA A 454 -27.75 -23.78 -8.64
N ALA A 455 -26.60 -23.61 -7.97
CA ALA A 455 -25.31 -24.11 -8.44
C ALA A 455 -25.13 -25.63 -8.21
N GLN A 456 -25.92 -26.21 -7.30
CA GLN A 456 -25.72 -27.57 -6.78
C GLN A 456 -26.58 -28.64 -7.43
N LEU A 457 -27.64 -28.26 -8.15
CA LEU A 457 -28.42 -29.21 -8.94
C LEU A 457 -27.64 -29.82 -10.12
N ILE A 458 -26.54 -29.19 -10.52
CA ILE A 458 -25.85 -29.48 -11.79
C ILE A 458 -24.54 -30.29 -11.59
N GLU A 459 -23.96 -30.35 -10.38
CA GLU A 459 -22.74 -31.16 -10.10
C GLU A 459 -22.96 -32.69 -10.21
N ASN A 460 -24.23 -33.11 -10.27
CA ASN A 460 -24.61 -34.52 -10.05
C ASN A 460 -24.82 -35.30 -11.33
N VAL A 461 -24.68 -34.64 -12.47
CA VAL A 461 -24.72 -35.26 -13.80
C VAL A 461 -23.49 -36.18 -14.03
N SER A 462 -22.37 -35.95 -13.33
CA SER A 462 -21.21 -36.88 -13.37
C SER A 462 -21.44 -38.14 -12.55
N GLY A 463 -22.00 -38.00 -11.35
CA GLY A 463 -22.28 -39.12 -10.46
C GLY A 463 -23.38 -40.02 -11.04
N THR A 464 -24.29 -39.42 -11.82
CA THR A 464 -25.36 -40.16 -12.48
C THR A 464 -24.87 -41.03 -13.62
N ALA A 465 -24.08 -40.45 -14.52
CA ALA A 465 -23.56 -41.16 -15.68
C ALA A 465 -22.63 -42.31 -15.25
N ARG A 466 -21.82 -42.15 -14.19
CA ARG A 466 -20.87 -43.19 -13.75
C ARG A 466 -21.57 -44.44 -13.24
N ARG A 467 -22.82 -44.31 -12.77
CA ARG A 467 -23.62 -45.40 -12.20
C ARG A 467 -24.60 -46.02 -13.18
N ALA A 468 -25.11 -45.24 -14.13
CA ALA A 468 -25.98 -45.77 -15.19
C ALA A 468 -25.23 -46.66 -16.20
N PHE A 469 -23.92 -46.44 -16.41
CA PHE A 469 -23.14 -47.15 -17.44
C PHE A 469 -22.21 -48.26 -16.91
N VAL A 470 -21.98 -48.33 -15.59
CA VAL A 470 -21.27 -49.45 -14.97
C VAL A 470 -22.33 -50.43 -14.48
N GLY A 471 -22.82 -51.28 -15.39
CA GLY A 471 -23.79 -52.31 -15.07
C GLY A 471 -23.27 -53.22 -13.97
N GLY A 472 -23.74 -53.02 -12.74
CA GLY A 472 -23.50 -53.95 -11.64
C GLY A 472 -24.47 -55.13 -11.74
N ARG A 473 -23.98 -56.34 -11.55
CA ARG A 473 -24.85 -57.49 -11.29
C ARG A 473 -25.58 -57.22 -9.98
N ARG A 474 -26.92 -57.21 -10.02
CA ARG A 474 -27.74 -57.31 -8.80
C ARG A 474 -27.33 -58.58 -8.07
N THR A 475 -27.16 -58.50 -6.76
CA THR A 475 -26.99 -59.65 -5.88
C THR A 475 -28.18 -60.59 -6.10
N PRO A 476 -27.97 -61.82 -6.61
CA PRO A 476 -29.06 -62.77 -6.76
C PRO A 476 -29.53 -63.17 -5.36
N GLY A 477 -30.72 -62.73 -4.96
CA GLY A 477 -31.36 -63.14 -3.70
C GLY A 477 -31.84 -62.04 -2.75
N ALA A 478 -31.60 -60.75 -3.03
CA ALA A 478 -32.16 -59.66 -2.23
C ALA A 478 -33.58 -59.31 -2.70
N GLU A 479 -34.58 -59.39 -1.81
CA GLU A 479 -35.91 -58.85 -2.12
C GLU A 479 -35.86 -57.32 -2.25
N PRO A 480 -36.39 -56.73 -3.33
CA PRO A 480 -36.45 -55.28 -3.46
C PRO A 480 -37.28 -54.67 -2.33
N THR A 481 -36.79 -53.56 -1.77
CA THR A 481 -37.47 -52.79 -0.73
C THR A 481 -38.89 -52.38 -1.16
N PRO A 482 -39.82 -52.11 -0.23
CA PRO A 482 -41.20 -51.74 -0.57
C PRO A 482 -41.27 -50.53 -1.52
N LEU A 483 -40.36 -49.57 -1.36
CA LEU A 483 -40.24 -48.40 -2.22
C LEU A 483 -39.68 -48.75 -3.60
N ALA A 484 -38.67 -49.63 -3.68
CA ALA A 484 -38.08 -50.10 -4.94
C ALA A 484 -39.10 -50.85 -5.82
N ARG A 485 -40.11 -51.48 -5.23
CA ARG A 485 -41.21 -52.14 -5.98
C ARG A 485 -42.14 -51.15 -6.70
N HIS A 486 -42.20 -49.90 -6.24
CA HIS A 486 -43.14 -48.88 -6.72
C HIS A 486 -42.50 -47.82 -7.62
N VAL A 487 -41.16 -47.81 -7.74
CA VAL A 487 -40.41 -46.88 -8.57
C VAL A 487 -39.93 -47.63 -9.81
N GLY A 488 -40.33 -47.18 -11.00
CA GLY A 488 -39.90 -47.81 -12.25
C GLY A 488 -38.37 -47.86 -12.40
N PRO A 489 -37.81 -48.89 -13.05
CA PRO A 489 -36.36 -49.14 -13.12
C PRO A 489 -35.56 -47.96 -13.69
N GLU A 490 -36.15 -47.17 -14.59
CA GLU A 490 -35.55 -45.95 -15.14
C GLU A 490 -35.44 -44.82 -14.09
N MET A 491 -36.47 -44.64 -13.26
CA MET A 491 -36.51 -43.61 -12.22
C MET A 491 -35.67 -44.02 -11.00
N GLN A 492 -35.63 -45.32 -10.69
CA GLN A 492 -34.74 -45.91 -9.70
C GLN A 492 -33.28 -45.74 -10.10
N GLY A 493 -32.96 -46.00 -11.37
CA GLY A 493 -31.65 -45.74 -11.96
C GLY A 493 -31.26 -44.26 -11.90
N LEU A 494 -32.18 -43.34 -12.21
CA LEU A 494 -31.94 -41.89 -12.14
C LEU A 494 -31.71 -41.37 -10.71
N LEU A 495 -32.50 -41.85 -9.73
CA LEU A 495 -32.35 -41.49 -8.32
C LEU A 495 -31.07 -42.05 -7.72
N ALA A 496 -30.77 -43.32 -7.97
CA ALA A 496 -29.52 -43.99 -7.60
C ALA A 496 -28.27 -43.26 -8.12
N ALA A 497 -28.41 -42.75 -9.33
CA ALA A 497 -27.38 -42.04 -10.07
C ALA A 497 -27.21 -40.59 -9.54
N ALA A 498 -28.30 -39.88 -9.24
CA ALA A 498 -28.32 -38.44 -8.93
C ALA A 498 -28.26 -38.11 -7.44
N GLY A 499 -28.94 -38.90 -6.60
CA GLY A 499 -29.14 -38.59 -5.19
C GLY A 499 -27.86 -38.43 -4.38
N PRO A 500 -26.81 -39.26 -4.57
CA PRO A 500 -25.60 -39.12 -3.76
C PRO A 500 -24.75 -37.95 -4.24
N GLY A 501 -24.85 -37.62 -5.52
CA GLY A 501 -24.37 -36.34 -6.00
C GLY A 501 -25.10 -35.19 -5.29
N LEU A 502 -26.44 -35.18 -5.28
CA LEU A 502 -27.23 -34.06 -4.72
C LEU A 502 -26.90 -33.80 -3.26
N LEU A 503 -26.78 -34.85 -2.45
CA LEU A 503 -26.36 -34.74 -1.06
C LEU A 503 -24.91 -34.30 -0.92
N GLY A 504 -23.99 -34.81 -1.75
CA GLY A 504 -22.61 -34.35 -1.81
C GLY A 504 -22.47 -32.87 -2.22
N ALA A 505 -23.31 -32.39 -3.13
CA ALA A 505 -23.32 -31.00 -3.59
C ALA A 505 -23.88 -30.07 -2.50
N LEU A 506 -24.98 -30.45 -1.83
CA LEU A 506 -25.58 -29.68 -0.73
C LEU A 506 -24.65 -29.56 0.47
N THR A 507 -24.03 -30.67 0.87
CA THR A 507 -23.04 -30.66 1.96
C THR A 507 -21.76 -29.96 1.54
N GLY A 508 -21.30 -30.17 0.30
CA GLY A 508 -20.21 -29.43 -0.32
C GLY A 508 -20.44 -27.92 -0.30
N ALA A 509 -21.68 -27.45 -0.52
CA ALA A 509 -22.10 -26.06 -0.37
C ALA A 509 -21.80 -25.49 1.02
N MET A 510 -22.20 -26.27 2.02
CA MET A 510 -22.08 -25.88 3.42
C MET A 510 -20.61 -25.85 3.80
N GLY A 511 -19.82 -26.82 3.32
CA GLY A 511 -18.36 -26.81 3.43
C GLY A 511 -17.71 -25.62 2.74
N ASP A 512 -18.13 -25.27 1.52
CA ASP A 512 -17.65 -24.11 0.76
C ASP A 512 -18.00 -22.79 1.47
N LYS A 513 -19.24 -22.67 1.97
CA LYS A 513 -19.69 -21.51 2.75
C LYS A 513 -18.90 -21.38 4.05
N TYR A 514 -18.71 -22.49 4.78
CA TYR A 514 -17.90 -22.54 5.98
C TYR A 514 -16.45 -22.11 5.69
N PHE A 515 -15.86 -22.64 4.62
CA PHE A 515 -14.51 -22.29 4.19
C PHE A 515 -14.39 -20.81 3.83
N LEU A 516 -15.30 -20.26 3.02
CA LEU A 516 -15.31 -18.84 2.65
C LEU A 516 -15.41 -17.93 3.88
N ASN A 517 -16.24 -18.30 4.85
CA ASN A 517 -16.38 -17.59 6.11
C ASN A 517 -15.12 -17.61 6.98
N ARG A 518 -14.14 -18.48 6.70
CA ARG A 518 -12.86 -18.55 7.42
C ARG A 518 -11.68 -17.99 6.62
N ASP A 519 -11.63 -18.22 5.30
CA ASP A 519 -10.53 -17.73 4.45
C ASP A 519 -10.65 -16.23 4.13
N GLU A 520 -11.87 -15.74 3.83
CA GLU A 520 -12.06 -14.36 3.41
C GLU A 520 -11.83 -13.34 4.56
N PRO A 521 -12.20 -13.60 5.84
CA PRO A 521 -11.81 -12.72 6.94
C PRO A 521 -10.30 -12.65 7.16
N ALA A 522 -9.59 -13.79 7.10
CA ALA A 522 -8.14 -13.84 7.23
C ALA A 522 -7.46 -13.03 6.12
N ARG A 523 -7.94 -13.19 4.88
CA ARG A 523 -7.44 -12.43 3.72
C ARG A 523 -7.69 -10.93 3.86
N ASP A 524 -8.88 -10.55 4.33
CA ASP A 524 -9.22 -9.14 4.46
C ASP A 524 -8.49 -8.47 5.62
N ALA A 525 -8.27 -9.17 6.75
CA ALA A 525 -7.41 -8.68 7.81
C ALA A 525 -5.98 -8.41 7.29
N SER A 526 -5.43 -9.32 6.48
CA SER A 526 -4.13 -9.10 5.86
C SER A 526 -4.10 -7.94 4.86
N LYS A 527 -5.15 -7.78 4.04
CA LYS A 527 -5.23 -6.64 3.10
C LYS A 527 -5.39 -5.32 3.83
N MET A 528 -6.20 -5.28 4.88
CA MET A 528 -6.37 -4.11 5.73
C MET A 528 -5.06 -3.74 6.42
N TRP A 529 -4.28 -4.73 6.87
CA TRP A 529 -2.94 -4.49 7.41
C TRP A 529 -2.00 -3.84 6.39
N SER A 530 -1.99 -4.33 5.13
CA SER A 530 -1.18 -3.73 4.05
C SER A 530 -1.67 -2.33 3.67
N ARG A 531 -2.99 -2.11 3.65
CA ARG A 531 -3.60 -0.78 3.39
C ARG A 531 -3.29 0.23 4.49
N LYS A 532 -3.37 -0.16 5.76
CA LYS A 532 -2.98 0.71 6.89
C LYS A 532 -1.52 1.16 6.81
N HIS A 533 -0.63 0.29 6.33
CA HIS A 533 0.76 0.68 6.03
C HIS A 533 0.86 1.71 4.90
N GLN A 534 0.09 1.55 3.83
CA GLN A 534 0.02 2.53 2.73
C GLN A 534 -0.51 3.88 3.24
N GLU A 535 -1.57 3.85 4.03
CA GLU A 535 -2.20 5.05 4.63
C GLU A 535 -1.24 5.75 5.61
N ALA A 536 -0.50 4.98 6.41
CA ALA A 536 0.55 5.54 7.28
C ALA A 536 1.65 6.23 6.46
N ALA A 537 2.14 5.57 5.41
CA ALA A 537 3.14 6.17 4.52
C ALA A 537 2.60 7.41 3.78
N GLN A 538 1.33 7.38 3.36
CA GLN A 538 0.68 8.49 2.66
C GLN A 538 0.43 9.68 3.58
N SER A 539 -0.06 9.43 4.80
CA SER A 539 -0.26 10.47 5.81
C SER A 539 1.05 11.12 6.23
N ALA A 540 2.11 10.34 6.46
CA ALA A 540 3.44 10.87 6.77
C ALA A 540 3.98 11.75 5.61
N ALA A 541 3.82 11.29 4.36
CA ALA A 541 4.26 12.03 3.18
C ALA A 541 3.44 13.32 2.92
N LEU A 542 2.17 13.36 3.31
CA LEU A 542 1.35 14.57 3.26
C LEU A 542 1.69 15.53 4.40
N ALA A 543 1.77 15.02 5.63
CA ALA A 543 2.05 15.82 6.83
C ALA A 543 3.36 16.60 6.70
N GLY A 544 4.44 15.95 6.26
CA GLY A 544 5.73 16.63 6.06
C GLY A 544 5.66 17.84 5.11
N SER A 545 4.71 17.86 4.16
CA SER A 545 4.53 18.97 3.22
C SER A 545 3.50 20.04 3.65
N VAL A 546 2.60 19.69 4.57
CA VAL A 546 1.36 20.45 4.84
C VAL A 546 1.35 21.02 6.26
N GLU A 547 1.87 20.27 7.23
CA GLU A 547 1.79 20.58 8.65
C GLU A 547 2.41 21.94 9.03
N PRO A 548 3.59 22.36 8.51
CA PRO A 548 4.14 23.68 8.82
C PRO A 548 3.22 24.83 8.40
N ARG A 549 2.57 24.70 7.25
CA ARG A 549 1.65 25.71 6.71
C ARG A 549 0.34 25.74 7.49
N LEU A 550 -0.21 24.58 7.86
CA LEU A 550 -1.41 24.52 8.71
C LEU A 550 -1.18 25.17 10.06
N ARG A 551 -0.01 24.95 10.68
CA ARG A 551 0.35 25.58 11.95
C ARG A 551 0.37 27.11 11.82
N ALA A 552 0.99 27.63 10.75
CA ALA A 552 1.00 29.07 10.48
C ALA A 552 -0.41 29.64 10.26
N PHE A 553 -1.30 28.94 9.54
CA PHE A 553 -2.68 29.37 9.36
C PHE A 553 -3.50 29.34 10.65
N ARG A 554 -3.30 28.34 11.52
CA ARG A 554 -3.94 28.31 12.85
C ARG A 554 -3.53 29.51 13.69
N GLU A 555 -2.23 29.77 13.79
CA GLU A 555 -1.71 30.92 14.54
C GLU A 555 -2.28 32.24 14.00
N LEU A 556 -2.45 32.34 12.67
CA LEU A 556 -3.06 33.51 12.05
C LEU A 556 -4.56 33.63 12.36
N ALA A 557 -5.31 32.53 12.30
CA ALA A 557 -6.72 32.50 12.67
C ALA A 557 -6.93 32.90 14.13
N ASP A 558 -6.11 32.37 15.05
CA ASP A 558 -6.15 32.70 16.48
C ASP A 558 -5.95 34.21 16.69
N ARG A 559 -4.96 34.82 16.01
CA ARG A 559 -4.71 36.27 16.08
C ARG A 559 -5.84 37.11 15.51
N LEU A 560 -6.47 36.67 14.41
CA LEU A 560 -7.59 37.40 13.80
C LEU A 560 -8.86 37.34 14.65
N GLU A 561 -9.15 36.21 15.29
CA GLU A 561 -10.28 36.07 16.20
C GLU A 561 -10.08 36.92 17.48
N GLU A 562 -8.85 36.96 18.00
CA GLU A 562 -8.47 37.86 19.10
C GLU A 562 -8.69 39.33 18.72
N ALA A 563 -8.21 39.74 17.54
CA ALA A 563 -8.42 41.10 17.03
C ALA A 563 -9.90 41.45 16.78
N ALA A 564 -10.72 40.46 16.42
CA ALA A 564 -12.16 40.62 16.21
C ALA A 564 -12.98 40.63 17.52
N GLY A 565 -12.35 40.42 18.68
CA GLY A 565 -13.04 40.34 19.98
C GLY A 565 -13.99 39.15 20.09
N LEU A 566 -13.81 38.11 19.27
CA LEU A 566 -14.60 36.90 19.33
C LEU A 566 -14.17 36.08 20.56
N PRO A 567 -15.11 35.62 21.42
CA PRO A 567 -14.74 34.72 22.50
C PRO A 567 -14.11 33.47 21.90
N ALA A 568 -13.02 32.99 22.51
CA ALA A 568 -12.41 31.71 22.14
C ALA A 568 -13.54 30.67 22.10
N ASP A 569 -13.79 30.08 20.93
CA ASP A 569 -14.94 29.23 20.72
C ASP A 569 -14.79 27.94 21.54
N LEU A 570 -15.34 27.93 22.76
CA LEU A 570 -15.25 26.80 23.68
C LEU A 570 -16.03 25.56 23.19
N SER A 571 -16.90 25.71 22.18
CA SER A 571 -17.61 24.60 21.53
C SER A 571 -16.72 23.83 20.56
N THR A 572 -15.62 24.44 20.12
CA THR A 572 -14.56 23.86 19.30
C THR A 572 -13.27 23.85 20.12
N ARG A 573 -13.05 22.76 20.86
CA ARG A 573 -11.74 22.36 21.42
C ARG A 573 -10.68 22.09 20.32
N ALA A 574 -10.51 23.01 19.36
CA ALA A 574 -9.52 22.95 18.29
C ALA A 574 -8.10 23.01 18.86
N ALA A 575 -7.90 23.78 19.94
CA ALA A 575 -6.66 23.81 20.71
C ALA A 575 -6.35 22.46 21.41
N ASP A 576 -7.36 21.72 21.87
CA ASP A 576 -7.17 20.40 22.52
C ASP A 576 -7.04 19.24 21.51
N ARG A 577 -7.52 19.39 20.25
CA ARG A 577 -7.47 18.31 19.24
C ARG A 577 -6.10 18.15 18.58
N GLY A 578 -5.19 19.11 18.72
CA GLY A 578 -3.89 19.09 18.05
C GLY A 578 -4.00 19.19 16.51
N LEU A 579 -2.88 19.16 15.79
CA LEU A 579 -2.86 19.08 14.32
C LEU A 579 -3.37 17.69 13.86
N PRO A 580 -3.81 17.54 12.59
CA PRO A 580 -4.14 16.23 12.04
C PRO A 580 -3.06 15.19 12.38
N THR A 581 -3.47 14.07 12.98
CA THR A 581 -2.53 13.10 13.54
C THR A 581 -2.08 12.14 12.44
N VAL A 582 -0.76 12.06 12.20
CA VAL A 582 -0.18 11.11 11.25
C VAL A 582 -0.57 9.69 11.64
N THR A 583 -1.13 8.94 10.71
CA THR A 583 -1.53 7.55 10.96
C THR A 583 -0.27 6.72 11.15
N ALA A 584 -0.09 6.12 12.34
CA ALA A 584 1.04 5.25 12.60
C ALA A 584 0.87 3.90 11.86
N PRO A 585 1.96 3.30 11.34
CA PRO A 585 1.88 1.95 10.79
C PRO A 585 1.49 0.96 11.90
N PRO A 586 0.68 -0.08 11.61
CA PRO A 586 0.27 -1.02 12.62
C PRO A 586 1.47 -1.80 13.17
N ALA A 587 1.67 -1.71 14.50
CA ALA A 587 2.80 -2.33 15.21
C ALA A 587 2.74 -3.88 15.23
N VAL A 588 1.56 -4.45 15.00
CA VAL A 588 1.32 -5.91 15.04
C VAL A 588 1.85 -6.55 13.75
N PRO A 589 2.48 -7.75 13.82
CA PRO A 589 2.86 -8.49 12.63
C PRO A 589 1.67 -8.74 11.70
N ARG A 590 1.94 -8.86 10.39
CA ARG A 590 0.92 -9.13 9.39
C ARG A 590 0.10 -10.37 9.78
N PRO A 591 -1.24 -10.28 9.89
CA PRO A 591 -2.05 -11.44 10.18
C PRO A 591 -1.99 -12.43 9.01
N PRO A 592 -2.05 -13.75 9.29
CA PRO A 592 -1.97 -14.76 8.24
C PRO A 592 -3.14 -14.61 7.27
N ALA A 593 -2.86 -14.45 5.97
CA ALA A 593 -3.87 -14.29 4.93
C ALA A 593 -4.57 -15.61 4.53
N ARG A 594 -4.43 -16.66 5.35
CA ARG A 594 -4.85 -18.03 5.04
C ARG A 594 -5.69 -18.61 6.16
N ALA A 595 -6.73 -19.35 5.80
CA ALA A 595 -7.45 -20.21 6.73
C ALA A 595 -6.55 -21.34 7.31
N PRO A 596 -6.89 -21.88 8.51
CA PRO A 596 -6.25 -23.07 9.04
C PRO A 596 -6.52 -24.29 8.14
N LEU A 597 -5.64 -25.30 8.20
CA LEU A 597 -5.79 -26.54 7.43
C LEU A 597 -7.16 -27.22 7.67
N SER A 598 -7.69 -27.11 8.90
CA SER A 598 -9.01 -27.63 9.27
C SER A 598 -10.14 -27.07 8.40
N ALA A 599 -10.07 -25.82 7.92
CA ALA A 599 -11.09 -25.27 7.04
C ALA A 599 -11.10 -25.97 5.67
N TYR A 600 -9.92 -26.32 5.14
CA TYR A 600 -9.80 -27.10 3.91
C TYR A 600 -10.24 -28.55 4.12
N ALA A 601 -9.96 -29.11 5.29
CA ALA A 601 -10.41 -30.45 5.67
C ALA A 601 -11.94 -30.51 5.75
N VAL A 602 -12.60 -29.55 6.43
CA VAL A 602 -14.07 -29.46 6.50
C VAL A 602 -14.67 -29.26 5.11
N GLN A 603 -14.07 -28.41 4.27
CA GLN A 603 -14.52 -28.22 2.88
C GLN A 603 -14.50 -29.52 2.08
N ALA A 604 -13.40 -30.28 2.15
CA ALA A 604 -13.26 -31.55 1.45
C ALA A 604 -14.16 -32.64 2.07
N ALA A 605 -14.25 -32.69 3.39
CA ALA A 605 -15.04 -33.67 4.13
C ALA A 605 -16.53 -33.48 3.87
N ALA A 606 -17.04 -32.25 3.83
CA ALA A 606 -18.47 -32.01 3.69
C ALA A 606 -19.03 -32.67 2.42
N GLY A 607 -18.46 -32.38 1.24
CA GLY A 607 -18.93 -32.99 -0.01
C GLY A 607 -18.67 -34.49 -0.10
N SER A 608 -17.56 -34.97 0.48
CA SER A 608 -17.20 -36.39 0.48
C SER A 608 -18.11 -37.22 1.37
N LEU A 609 -18.41 -36.73 2.57
CA LEU A 609 -19.32 -37.36 3.54
C LEU A 609 -20.78 -37.28 3.07
N GLY A 610 -21.22 -36.17 2.47
CA GLY A 610 -22.57 -36.11 1.89
C GLY A 610 -22.73 -37.02 0.68
N GLY A 611 -21.68 -37.16 -0.13
CA GLY A 611 -21.66 -38.13 -1.24
C GLY A 611 -21.76 -39.57 -0.74
N LEU A 612 -21.02 -39.91 0.31
CA LEU A 612 -21.06 -41.23 0.94
C LEU A 612 -22.40 -41.49 1.64
N ALA A 613 -22.87 -40.56 2.47
CA ALA A 613 -24.15 -40.67 3.17
C ALA A 613 -25.32 -40.81 2.19
N GLY A 614 -25.28 -40.08 1.07
CA GLY A 614 -26.27 -40.23 0.01
C GLY A 614 -26.20 -41.59 -0.68
N ALA A 615 -25.00 -42.13 -0.90
CA ALA A 615 -24.84 -43.45 -1.51
C ALA A 615 -25.37 -44.54 -0.58
N VAL A 616 -24.98 -44.53 0.70
CA VAL A 616 -25.47 -45.49 1.70
C VAL A 616 -26.99 -45.34 1.94
N GLY A 617 -27.49 -44.11 2.00
CA GLY A 617 -28.93 -43.86 2.20
C GLY A 617 -29.78 -44.32 1.01
N LEU A 618 -29.29 -44.15 -0.22
CA LEU A 618 -29.98 -44.67 -1.40
C LEU A 618 -29.80 -46.17 -1.59
N ASP A 619 -28.69 -46.73 -1.13
CA ASP A 619 -28.50 -48.18 -1.10
C ASP A 619 -29.55 -48.84 -0.20
N ALA A 620 -29.73 -48.31 1.02
CA ALA A 620 -30.77 -48.76 1.94
C ALA A 620 -32.22 -48.62 1.40
N LEU A 621 -32.45 -47.68 0.47
CA LEU A 621 -33.78 -47.41 -0.09
C LEU A 621 -34.02 -48.11 -1.43
N LEU A 622 -33.01 -48.21 -2.29
CA LEU A 622 -33.13 -48.57 -3.70
C LEU A 622 -32.26 -49.76 -4.12
N ASP A 623 -31.47 -50.35 -3.20
CA ASP A 623 -30.56 -51.48 -3.45
C ASP A 623 -29.54 -51.16 -4.56
N LEU A 624 -28.55 -50.32 -4.22
CA LEU A 624 -27.56 -49.86 -5.17
C LEU A 624 -26.53 -50.98 -5.47
N PRO A 625 -25.89 -50.98 -6.64
CA PRO A 625 -24.78 -51.90 -6.88
C PRO A 625 -23.63 -51.65 -5.89
N ASP A 626 -23.14 -52.70 -5.22
CA ASP A 626 -22.02 -52.65 -4.28
C ASP A 626 -20.79 -51.91 -4.83
N LEU A 627 -20.46 -52.13 -6.11
CA LEU A 627 -19.35 -51.45 -6.78
C LEU A 627 -19.53 -49.92 -6.76
N ALA A 628 -20.76 -49.41 -6.88
CA ALA A 628 -21.03 -47.97 -6.84
C ALA A 628 -20.80 -47.40 -5.43
N VAL A 629 -21.20 -48.12 -4.39
CA VAL A 629 -20.97 -47.73 -2.99
C VAL A 629 -19.48 -47.74 -2.68
N VAL A 630 -18.77 -48.81 -3.06
CA VAL A 630 -17.31 -48.97 -2.89
C VAL A 630 -16.53 -47.87 -3.61
N LEU A 631 -16.85 -47.58 -4.88
CA LEU A 631 -16.16 -46.51 -5.62
C LEU A 631 -16.46 -45.12 -5.05
N THR A 632 -17.67 -44.90 -4.52
CA THR A 632 -18.01 -43.64 -3.85
C THR A 632 -17.24 -43.48 -2.54
N ALA A 633 -17.13 -44.54 -1.74
CA ALA A 633 -16.33 -44.56 -0.52
C ALA A 633 -14.83 -44.39 -0.78
N ALA A 634 -14.29 -45.09 -1.77
CA ALA A 634 -12.91 -44.92 -2.21
C ALA A 634 -12.64 -43.49 -2.70
N GLY A 635 -13.59 -42.92 -3.46
CA GLY A 635 -13.54 -41.54 -3.91
C GLY A 635 -13.51 -40.54 -2.74
N ALA A 636 -14.39 -40.74 -1.75
CA ALA A 636 -14.46 -39.93 -0.53
C ALA A 636 -13.20 -40.04 0.33
N ALA A 637 -12.65 -41.25 0.50
CA ALA A 637 -11.40 -41.46 1.23
C ALA A 637 -10.21 -40.79 0.52
N GLY A 638 -10.12 -40.96 -0.81
CA GLY A 638 -9.08 -40.32 -1.63
C GLY A 638 -9.17 -38.79 -1.64
N SER A 639 -10.38 -38.23 -1.69
CA SER A 639 -10.57 -36.78 -1.64
C SER A 639 -10.22 -36.22 -0.26
N MET A 640 -10.64 -36.86 0.83
CA MET A 640 -10.40 -36.40 2.21
C MET A 640 -8.94 -36.45 2.62
N THR A 641 -8.17 -37.41 2.12
CA THR A 641 -6.74 -37.57 2.44
C THR A 641 -5.87 -36.54 1.73
N ALA A 642 -6.10 -36.33 0.43
CA ALA A 642 -5.13 -35.61 -0.40
C ALA A 642 -5.57 -34.19 -0.80
N THR A 643 -6.88 -33.96 -0.97
CA THR A 643 -7.41 -32.66 -1.44
C THR A 643 -7.16 -31.51 -0.46
N PRO A 644 -7.35 -31.65 0.87
CA PRO A 644 -7.07 -30.57 1.82
C PRO A 644 -5.61 -30.11 1.75
N THR A 645 -4.68 -31.06 1.76
CA THR A 645 -3.23 -30.80 1.72
C THR A 645 -2.82 -30.15 0.41
N ALA A 646 -3.28 -30.67 -0.73
CA ALA A 646 -2.98 -30.10 -2.04
C ALA A 646 -3.49 -28.66 -2.18
N ARG A 647 -4.74 -28.39 -1.75
CA ARG A 647 -5.32 -27.03 -1.76
C ARG A 647 -4.60 -26.09 -0.80
N TYR A 648 -4.25 -26.57 0.38
CA TYR A 648 -3.55 -25.80 1.40
C TYR A 648 -2.13 -25.40 0.96
N LEU A 649 -1.37 -26.32 0.37
CA LEU A 649 -0.03 -26.05 -0.17
C LEU A 649 -0.08 -25.14 -1.39
N PHE A 650 -1.05 -25.35 -2.29
CA PHE A 650 -1.26 -24.47 -3.44
C PHE A 650 -1.61 -23.04 -2.97
N ARG A 651 -2.51 -22.90 -2.00
CA ARG A 651 -2.86 -21.59 -1.43
C ARG A 651 -1.69 -20.93 -0.73
N ARG A 652 -0.87 -21.70 0.00
CA ARG A 652 0.38 -21.19 0.59
C ARG A 652 1.30 -20.61 -0.48
N ARG A 653 1.43 -21.30 -1.61
CA ARG A 653 2.24 -20.84 -2.74
C ARG A 653 1.65 -19.61 -3.42
N GLU A 654 0.32 -19.57 -3.60
CA GLU A 654 -0.40 -18.40 -4.14
C GLU A 654 -0.18 -17.17 -3.25
N LEU A 655 -0.29 -17.33 -1.93
CA LEU A 655 -0.03 -16.25 -0.98
C LEU A 655 1.44 -15.82 -0.97
N GLY A 656 2.38 -16.77 -1.07
CA GLY A 656 3.80 -16.42 -1.20
C GLY A 656 4.11 -15.62 -2.47
N VAL A 657 3.46 -15.93 -3.59
CA VAL A 657 3.54 -15.13 -4.82
C VAL A 657 2.92 -13.75 -4.61
N HIS A 658 1.74 -13.65 -4.01
CA HIS A 658 1.12 -12.36 -3.71
C HIS A 658 1.97 -11.50 -2.76
N GLU A 659 2.57 -12.10 -1.74
CA GLU A 659 3.45 -11.41 -0.79
C GLU A 659 4.71 -10.90 -1.48
N ALA A 660 5.34 -11.73 -2.32
CA ALA A 660 6.46 -11.32 -3.15
C ALA A 660 6.06 -10.18 -4.09
N LEU A 661 4.88 -10.24 -4.70
CA LEU A 661 4.41 -9.14 -5.57
C LEU A 661 4.08 -7.87 -4.80
N GLU A 662 3.59 -7.97 -3.57
CA GLU A 662 3.36 -6.80 -2.72
C GLU A 662 4.68 -6.12 -2.35
N THR A 663 5.74 -6.89 -2.08
CA THR A 663 7.09 -6.36 -1.85
C THR A 663 7.70 -5.83 -3.15
N ASP A 664 7.56 -6.55 -4.25
CA ASP A 664 8.26 -6.28 -5.50
C ASP A 664 7.64 -5.13 -6.28
N LYS A 665 6.30 -5.01 -6.31
CA LYS A 665 5.61 -3.83 -6.88
C LYS A 665 5.62 -2.64 -5.94
N ALA A 666 6.15 -2.81 -4.73
CA ALA A 666 5.88 -1.95 -3.59
C ALA A 666 4.40 -1.53 -3.57
N VAL A 667 3.49 -2.52 -3.60
CA VAL A 667 2.06 -2.21 -3.40
C VAL A 667 1.88 -1.42 -2.10
N ARG A 668 2.75 -1.63 -1.10
CA ARG A 668 2.79 -0.88 0.15
C ARG A 668 3.34 0.54 0.05
N ALA A 669 3.96 0.92 -1.07
CA ALA A 669 4.33 2.30 -1.33
C ALA A 669 3.09 3.12 -1.66
N VAL A 670 3.15 4.41 -1.34
CA VAL A 670 2.04 5.35 -1.53
C VAL A 670 1.58 5.33 -2.98
N ASN A 671 0.26 5.29 -3.21
CA ASN A 671 -0.32 5.48 -4.54
C ASN A 671 -0.01 6.91 -5.01
N GLN A 672 1.06 7.07 -5.79
CA GLN A 672 1.62 8.40 -6.12
C GLN A 672 0.65 9.28 -6.88
N ASN A 673 -0.16 8.73 -7.78
CA ASN A 673 -1.18 9.52 -8.48
C ASN A 673 -2.17 10.14 -7.49
N GLU A 674 -2.58 9.35 -6.49
CA GLU A 674 -3.49 9.79 -5.44
C GLU A 674 -2.81 10.77 -4.47
N LEU A 675 -1.53 10.56 -4.14
CA LEU A 675 -0.75 11.49 -3.32
C LEU A 675 -0.48 12.82 -4.03
N LEU A 676 -0.11 12.81 -5.31
CA LEU A 676 0.15 14.00 -6.12
C LEU A 676 -1.13 14.82 -6.27
N GLU A 677 -2.24 14.14 -6.54
CA GLU A 677 -3.54 14.79 -6.58
C GLU A 677 -3.90 15.40 -5.23
N GLN A 678 -3.78 14.65 -4.13
CA GLN A 678 -4.04 15.18 -2.79
C GLN A 678 -3.13 16.35 -2.42
N ARG A 679 -1.84 16.31 -2.81
CA ARG A 679 -0.89 17.41 -2.63
C ARG A 679 -1.28 18.63 -3.46
N ALA A 680 -1.66 18.45 -4.72
CA ALA A 680 -2.08 19.52 -5.61
C ALA A 680 -3.34 20.21 -5.08
N ILE A 681 -4.34 19.41 -4.68
CA ILE A 681 -5.58 19.89 -4.05
C ILE A 681 -5.26 20.65 -2.77
N THR A 682 -4.44 20.07 -1.88
CA THR A 682 -4.08 20.72 -0.61
C THR A 682 -3.32 22.02 -0.85
N ARG A 683 -2.37 22.06 -1.79
CA ARG A 683 -1.64 23.28 -2.18
C ARG A 683 -2.61 24.34 -2.69
N TYR A 684 -3.54 23.97 -3.57
CA TYR A 684 -4.56 24.88 -4.08
C TYR A 684 -5.42 25.47 -2.95
N LEU A 685 -5.96 24.63 -2.07
CA LEU A 685 -6.79 25.06 -0.94
C LEU A 685 -6.01 25.97 0.03
N MET A 686 -4.73 25.65 0.29
CA MET A 686 -3.86 26.52 1.08
C MET A 686 -3.58 27.86 0.41
N THR A 687 -3.41 27.89 -0.91
CA THR A 687 -3.26 29.14 -1.66
C THR A 687 -4.55 29.97 -1.59
N GLN A 688 -5.73 29.35 -1.63
CA GLN A 688 -6.99 30.06 -1.43
C GLN A 688 -7.08 30.68 -0.03
N LEU A 689 -6.73 29.93 1.02
CA LEU A 689 -6.63 30.47 2.38
C LEU A 689 -5.62 31.62 2.46
N ALA A 690 -4.46 31.48 1.82
CA ALA A 690 -3.45 32.55 1.77
C ALA A 690 -3.99 33.81 1.09
N MET A 691 -4.63 33.69 -0.07
CA MET A 691 -5.23 34.82 -0.79
C MET A 691 -6.35 35.48 0.02
N GLN A 692 -7.17 34.70 0.72
CA GLN A 692 -8.17 35.24 1.66
C GLN A 692 -7.48 36.03 2.77
N THR A 693 -6.43 35.50 3.41
CA THR A 693 -5.68 36.21 4.46
C THR A 693 -4.92 37.44 3.96
N GLU A 694 -4.43 37.42 2.71
CA GLU A 694 -3.78 38.58 2.09
C GLU A 694 -4.80 39.69 1.78
N ALA A 695 -6.00 39.33 1.30
CA ALA A 695 -7.09 40.28 1.14
C ALA A 695 -7.51 40.91 2.47
N ILE A 696 -7.41 40.18 3.59
CA ILE A 696 -7.67 40.68 4.95
C ILE A 696 -6.58 41.64 5.41
N THR A 697 -5.31 41.22 5.36
CA THR A 697 -4.18 42.04 5.81
C THR A 697 -3.96 43.29 4.95
N ASN A 698 -4.34 43.24 3.66
CA ASN A 698 -4.30 44.39 2.76
C ASN A 698 -5.56 45.28 2.82
N HIS A 699 -6.59 44.93 3.59
CA HIS A 699 -7.69 45.82 3.94
C HIS A 699 -7.52 46.26 5.40
N PRO A 700 -6.88 47.41 5.69
CA PRO A 700 -6.96 47.96 7.04
C PRO A 700 -8.44 48.11 7.42
N ALA A 701 -8.78 47.75 8.66
CA ALA A 701 -10.14 47.87 9.21
C ALA A 701 -10.77 49.20 8.76
N PRO A 702 -12.07 49.23 8.37
CA PRO A 702 -12.67 50.42 7.83
C PRO A 702 -12.47 51.56 8.83
N PRO A 703 -11.69 52.59 8.47
CA PRO A 703 -11.35 53.68 9.38
C PRO A 703 -12.57 54.51 9.81
N SER A 704 -13.74 54.25 9.21
CA SER A 704 -15.04 54.72 9.66
C SER A 704 -15.35 54.37 11.12
N THR A 705 -14.91 53.22 11.66
CA THR A 705 -15.18 52.86 13.06
C THR A 705 -14.41 53.71 14.07
N ALA A 706 -13.15 54.06 13.76
CA ALA A 706 -12.34 54.96 14.56
C ALA A 706 -12.85 56.41 14.45
N ILE A 707 -13.29 56.82 13.26
CA ILE A 707 -13.90 58.14 13.04
C ILE A 707 -15.26 58.23 13.74
N ASP A 708 -16.12 57.23 13.65
CA ASP A 708 -17.41 57.18 14.34
C ASP A 708 -17.23 57.24 15.87
N GLN A 709 -16.20 56.57 16.39
CA GLN A 709 -15.87 56.61 17.82
C GLN A 709 -15.30 57.99 18.21
N ALA A 710 -14.48 58.62 17.37
CA ALA A 710 -13.97 59.97 17.58
C ALA A 710 -15.09 61.02 17.51
N VAL A 711 -16.03 60.90 16.58
CA VAL A 711 -17.23 61.75 16.46
C VAL A 711 -18.12 61.61 17.69
N ARG A 712 -18.38 60.37 18.16
CA ARG A 712 -19.15 60.15 19.40
C ARG A 712 -18.47 60.75 20.63
N ARG A 713 -17.14 60.70 20.72
CA ARG A 713 -16.37 61.31 21.82
C ARG A 713 -16.43 62.83 21.78
N LEU A 714 -16.29 63.46 20.61
CA LEU A 714 -16.42 64.91 20.45
C LEU A 714 -17.86 65.40 20.69
N ALA A 715 -18.86 64.66 20.22
CA ALA A 715 -20.27 65.01 20.45
C ALA A 715 -20.67 64.96 21.93
N ALA A 716 -19.89 64.27 22.77
CA ALA A 716 -20.04 64.24 24.22
C ALA A 716 -19.24 65.33 24.96
N GLU A 717 -18.44 66.15 24.25
CA GLU A 717 -17.75 67.30 24.87
C GLU A 717 -18.77 68.42 25.19
N PRO A 718 -18.64 69.10 26.36
CA PRO A 718 -19.54 70.18 26.72
C PRO A 718 -19.37 71.40 25.77
N PRO A 719 -20.46 72.13 25.46
CA PRO A 719 -20.40 73.32 24.62
C PRO A 719 -19.47 74.38 25.23
N GLY A 720 -18.57 74.95 24.41
CA GLY A 720 -17.56 75.94 24.83
C GLY A 720 -16.10 75.46 24.73
N LYS A 721 -15.85 74.20 24.34
CA LYS A 721 -14.51 73.73 24.00
C LYS A 721 -13.99 74.37 22.70
N PRO A 722 -12.71 74.78 22.65
CA PRO A 722 -12.15 75.44 21.48
C PRO A 722 -12.26 74.55 20.24
N LEU A 723 -12.67 75.16 19.12
CA LEU A 723 -12.71 74.56 17.79
C LEU A 723 -13.55 73.27 17.69
N LEU A 724 -14.52 73.05 18.58
CA LEU A 724 -15.34 71.82 18.60
C LEU A 724 -16.13 71.61 17.28
N PRO A 725 -16.83 72.63 16.71
CA PRO A 725 -17.48 72.49 15.42
C PRO A 725 -16.52 72.17 14.28
N GLU A 726 -15.36 72.82 14.24
CA GLU A 726 -14.33 72.65 13.21
C GLU A 726 -13.70 71.25 13.27
N ARG A 727 -13.49 70.73 14.48
CA ARG A 727 -13.00 69.37 14.72
C ARG A 727 -14.01 68.31 14.27
N LEU A 728 -15.31 68.51 14.53
CA LEU A 728 -16.37 67.61 14.04
C LEU A 728 -16.48 67.62 12.51
N ILE A 729 -16.47 68.80 11.88
CA ILE A 729 -16.51 68.94 10.42
C ILE A 729 -15.27 68.28 9.78
N ALA A 730 -14.09 68.42 10.39
CA ALA A 730 -12.87 67.82 9.86
C ALA A 730 -12.92 66.29 9.89
N LEU A 731 -13.47 65.66 10.95
CA LEU A 731 -13.67 64.21 11.00
C LEU A 731 -14.68 63.71 9.99
N GLU A 732 -15.75 64.47 9.74
CA GLU A 732 -16.71 64.13 8.68
C GLU A 732 -16.03 64.19 7.29
N GLN A 733 -15.22 65.23 7.04
CA GLN A 733 -14.41 65.33 5.82
C GLN A 733 -13.42 64.17 5.68
N LEU A 734 -12.85 63.68 6.79
CA LEU A 734 -11.97 62.52 6.79
C LEU A 734 -12.75 61.23 6.45
N ALA A 735 -13.92 61.03 7.03
CA ALA A 735 -14.78 59.89 6.70
C ALA A 735 -15.16 59.89 5.21
N GLN A 736 -15.51 61.05 4.66
CA GLN A 736 -15.83 61.21 3.23
C GLN A 736 -14.62 60.92 2.33
N ALA A 737 -13.43 61.41 2.71
CA ALA A 737 -12.19 61.14 1.97
C ALA A 737 -11.82 59.65 1.99
N GLU A 738 -12.03 58.95 3.12
CA GLU A 738 -11.76 57.52 3.23
C GLU A 738 -12.78 56.67 2.47
N ALA A 739 -14.06 57.03 2.50
CA ALA A 739 -15.09 56.42 1.66
C ALA A 739 -14.76 56.60 0.16
N ALA A 740 -14.25 57.77 -0.23
CA ALA A 740 -13.79 58.02 -1.58
C ALA A 740 -12.57 57.16 -1.95
N VAL A 741 -11.57 56.99 -1.05
CA VAL A 741 -10.43 56.08 -1.30
C VAL A 741 -10.93 54.65 -1.50
N SER A 742 -11.83 54.18 -0.65
CA SER A 742 -12.41 52.84 -0.76
C SER A 742 -13.16 52.65 -2.07
N HIS A 743 -13.96 53.63 -2.49
CA HIS A 743 -14.68 53.59 -3.77
C HIS A 743 -13.72 53.60 -4.97
N HIS A 744 -12.69 54.44 -4.94
CA HIS A 744 -11.70 54.56 -6.03
C HIS A 744 -10.67 53.42 -6.05
N ALA A 745 -10.48 52.70 -4.96
CA ALA A 745 -9.70 51.45 -4.95
C ALA A 745 -10.35 50.41 -5.85
N THR A 746 -11.69 50.30 -5.79
CA THR A 746 -12.46 49.33 -6.57
C THR A 746 -12.77 49.81 -7.99
N HIS A 747 -13.05 51.12 -8.18
CA HIS A 747 -13.60 51.65 -9.44
C HIS A 747 -12.78 52.79 -10.07
N GLY A 748 -11.71 53.25 -9.42
CA GLY A 748 -10.94 54.42 -9.85
C GLY A 748 -9.78 54.11 -10.80
N THR A 749 -9.49 55.07 -11.68
CA THR A 749 -8.25 55.11 -12.49
C THR A 749 -7.04 55.44 -11.61
N PRO A 750 -5.79 55.12 -12.04
CA PRO A 750 -4.58 55.43 -11.26
C PRO A 750 -4.49 56.90 -10.84
N ASN A 751 -4.78 57.84 -11.74
CA ASN A 751 -4.76 59.28 -11.44
C ASN A 751 -5.82 59.66 -10.39
N SER A 752 -7.02 59.07 -10.48
CA SER A 752 -8.07 59.33 -9.48
C SER A 752 -7.70 58.76 -8.11
N ARG A 753 -7.05 57.58 -8.04
CA ARG A 753 -6.57 57.01 -6.78
C ARG A 753 -5.51 57.90 -6.14
N THR A 754 -4.53 58.37 -6.91
CA THR A 754 -3.50 59.30 -6.44
C THR A 754 -4.11 60.60 -5.90
N HIS A 755 -5.09 61.17 -6.61
CA HIS A 755 -5.75 62.40 -6.18
C HIS A 755 -6.52 62.22 -4.86
N VAL A 756 -7.29 61.14 -4.73
CA VAL A 756 -8.07 60.87 -3.51
C VAL A 756 -7.15 60.50 -2.34
N HIS A 757 -6.03 59.81 -2.57
CA HIS A 757 -5.00 59.60 -1.54
C HIS A 757 -4.36 60.91 -1.07
N GLN A 758 -4.06 61.83 -1.99
CA GLN A 758 -3.54 63.16 -1.64
C GLN A 758 -4.55 63.96 -0.82
N HIS A 759 -5.83 63.91 -1.21
CA HIS A 759 -6.92 64.55 -0.47
C HIS A 759 -7.08 63.97 0.95
N LEU A 760 -7.01 62.63 1.10
CA LEU A 760 -7.03 61.97 2.41
C LEU A 760 -5.89 62.46 3.31
N ASN A 761 -4.68 62.57 2.78
CA ASN A 761 -3.52 63.03 3.54
C ASN A 761 -3.67 64.49 3.99
N GLN A 762 -4.15 65.38 3.10
CA GLN A 762 -4.42 66.78 3.43
C GLN A 762 -5.47 66.91 4.55
N THR A 763 -6.51 66.09 4.52
CA THR A 763 -7.55 66.10 5.56
C THR A 763 -7.01 65.58 6.90
N ARG A 764 -6.13 64.57 6.89
CA ARG A 764 -5.44 64.08 8.11
C ARG A 764 -4.52 65.14 8.72
N GLU A 765 -3.75 65.84 7.90
CA GLU A 765 -2.91 66.95 8.36
C GLU A 765 -3.75 68.06 8.98
N LYS A 766 -4.83 68.47 8.32
CA LYS A 766 -5.77 69.48 8.84
C LYS A 766 -6.39 69.10 10.18
N ILE A 767 -6.78 67.83 10.36
CA ILE A 767 -7.26 67.30 11.64
C ILE A 767 -6.18 67.41 12.71
N ASN A 768 -4.95 66.98 12.41
CA ASN A 768 -3.87 67.03 13.39
C ASN A 768 -3.58 68.47 13.84
N THR A 769 -3.60 69.43 12.90
CA THR A 769 -3.47 70.87 13.23
C THR A 769 -4.60 71.36 14.13
N LEU A 770 -5.86 71.05 13.80
CA LEU A 770 -7.01 71.47 14.61
C LEU A 770 -6.99 70.90 16.03
N TRP A 771 -6.48 69.68 16.21
CA TRP A 771 -6.32 69.08 17.54
C TRP A 771 -5.18 69.69 18.34
N GLN A 772 -4.07 70.02 17.68
CA GLN A 772 -2.96 70.76 18.31
C GLN A 772 -3.40 72.15 18.74
N GLU A 773 -4.11 72.90 17.90
CA GLU A 773 -4.64 74.23 18.20
C GLU A 773 -5.70 74.21 19.31
N ALA A 774 -6.51 73.16 19.38
CA ALA A 774 -7.48 72.96 20.46
C ALA A 774 -6.83 72.49 21.78
N GLY A 775 -5.52 72.21 21.81
CA GLY A 775 -4.81 71.67 22.97
C GLY A 775 -5.29 70.28 23.41
N ALA A 776 -5.84 69.49 22.47
CA ALA A 776 -6.45 68.20 22.74
C ALA A 776 -5.61 67.04 22.14
N PRO A 777 -5.46 65.90 22.86
CA PRO A 777 -4.76 64.74 22.31
C PRO A 777 -5.53 64.16 21.10
N SER A 778 -4.81 63.85 20.01
CA SER A 778 -5.42 63.33 18.78
C SER A 778 -5.97 61.91 18.98
N PRO A 779 -7.28 61.66 18.72
CA PRO A 779 -7.93 60.37 18.94
C PRO A 779 -7.58 59.33 17.87
N LEU A 780 -6.83 59.70 16.82
CA LEU A 780 -6.54 58.86 15.64
C LEU A 780 -5.19 58.13 15.69
N THR A 781 -4.55 57.98 16.86
CA THR A 781 -3.36 57.15 17.01
C THR A 781 -3.72 55.67 16.92
N ILE A 782 -3.86 55.15 15.70
CA ILE A 782 -4.04 53.72 15.41
C ILE A 782 -2.65 53.08 15.23
N THR A 783 -2.51 51.89 15.80
CA THR A 783 -1.39 50.93 15.87
C THR A 783 -0.28 51.07 14.80
N PRO A 784 1.03 50.97 15.17
CA PRO A 784 2.13 51.21 14.23
C PRO A 784 2.22 50.14 13.12
N PRO A 785 2.70 50.51 11.90
CA PRO A 785 2.83 49.65 10.72
C PRO A 785 3.77 48.43 10.87
N ASP A 786 4.51 48.32 11.97
CA ASP A 786 5.47 47.25 12.22
C ASP A 786 4.82 45.87 12.45
N GLU A 787 3.59 45.82 12.96
CA GLU A 787 2.90 44.56 13.26
C GLU A 787 2.34 43.88 11.98
N LEU A 788 1.85 44.69 11.04
CA LEU A 788 1.43 44.27 9.70
C LEU A 788 2.61 43.80 8.85
N ASN A 789 3.75 44.47 8.93
CA ASN A 789 4.99 44.04 8.27
C ASN A 789 5.53 42.73 8.88
N ARG A 790 5.43 42.52 10.20
CA ARG A 790 5.75 41.24 10.85
C ARG A 790 4.85 40.10 10.39
N LEU A 791 3.54 40.32 10.24
CA LEU A 791 2.59 39.33 9.73
C LEU A 791 2.87 38.96 8.27
N ARG A 792 3.19 39.95 7.42
CA ARG A 792 3.57 39.72 6.02
C ARG A 792 4.89 38.93 5.89
N HIS A 793 5.84 39.18 6.80
CA HIS A 793 7.12 38.45 6.88
C HIS A 793 6.96 36.99 7.35
N LEU A 794 6.00 36.71 8.24
CA LEU A 794 5.65 35.35 8.69
C LEU A 794 4.98 34.52 7.60
N LEU A 795 4.14 35.15 6.75
CA LEU A 795 3.50 34.49 5.61
C LEU A 795 4.45 34.21 4.45
N SER A 796 5.50 35.02 4.31
CA SER A 796 6.48 34.89 3.23
C SER A 796 7.65 33.95 3.57
N ASN A 797 7.97 33.76 4.87
CA ASN A 797 9.09 32.91 5.33
C ASN A 797 8.72 32.12 6.61
N PRO A 798 8.18 30.89 6.52
CA PRO A 798 7.96 30.05 7.68
C PRO A 798 9.30 29.45 8.14
N THR A 799 10.04 30.13 9.02
CA THR A 799 11.27 29.59 9.62
C THR A 799 10.93 28.70 10.82
N THR A 800 11.59 27.55 10.91
CA THR A 800 11.50 26.57 12.00
C THR A 800 11.89 27.20 13.34
N PRO A 801 11.06 27.14 14.41
CA PRO A 801 11.37 27.76 15.70
C PRO A 801 12.42 27.00 16.55
N ALA A 802 13.25 26.13 15.96
CA ALA A 802 14.17 25.27 16.70
C ALA A 802 15.50 25.94 17.11
N GLN A 803 15.87 27.11 16.56
CA GLN A 803 17.21 27.69 16.78
C GLN A 803 17.27 28.88 17.75
N ARG A 804 16.17 29.26 18.42
CA ARG A 804 16.16 30.46 19.29
C ARG A 804 16.09 30.21 20.80
N MET A 805 16.24 28.96 21.26
CA MET A 805 16.23 28.63 22.70
C MET A 805 17.58 28.20 23.31
N GLU A 806 18.70 28.19 22.58
CA GLU A 806 20.00 27.76 23.15
C GLU A 806 20.93 28.87 23.66
N SER A 807 20.50 30.14 23.64
CA SER A 807 21.32 31.24 24.15
C SER A 807 20.63 31.97 25.31
N THR A 808 20.51 31.32 26.48
CA THR A 808 20.47 31.97 27.81
C THR A 808 20.33 30.94 28.93
N SER A 809 21.45 30.32 29.34
CA SER A 809 21.64 30.01 30.78
C SER A 809 23.12 29.82 31.07
N SER A 810 23.75 30.86 31.62
CA SER A 810 25.05 30.77 32.28
C SER A 810 24.88 31.23 33.73
N THR A 811 24.81 30.29 34.66
CA THR A 811 25.11 30.53 36.08
C THR A 811 25.64 29.23 36.68
N PRO A 812 26.77 29.26 37.42
CA PRO A 812 27.50 28.05 37.79
C PRO A 812 26.96 27.43 39.09
N ALA A 813 26.89 26.11 39.15
CA ALA A 813 26.67 25.36 40.38
C ALA A 813 28.03 24.91 40.98
N PRO A 814 28.17 24.90 42.32
CA PRO A 814 29.45 24.62 42.98
C PRO A 814 29.71 23.11 43.14
N ASN A 815 31.00 22.80 43.12
CA ASN A 815 31.62 21.55 43.55
C ASN A 815 31.14 21.09 44.94
N VAL A 816 30.69 19.83 45.05
CA VAL A 816 30.91 19.02 46.26
C VAL A 816 31.24 17.58 45.85
N SER A 817 32.47 17.20 46.18
CA SER A 817 33.01 15.84 46.20
C SER A 817 32.46 15.06 47.41
N ALA A 818 32.03 13.81 47.21
CA ALA A 818 32.35 12.67 48.07
C ALA A 818 31.72 11.36 47.54
N ASN A 819 32.58 10.41 47.19
CA ASN A 819 32.31 8.97 47.05
C ASN A 819 32.58 8.29 48.42
N PRO A 820 32.47 6.96 48.62
CA PRO A 820 31.47 5.94 48.24
C PRO A 820 30.92 5.19 49.49
N ARG A 821 29.89 4.34 49.35
CA ARG A 821 29.82 3.06 50.10
C ARG A 821 28.83 2.04 49.51
N ALA A 822 29.27 0.79 49.57
CA ALA A 822 28.68 -0.42 49.05
C ALA A 822 27.61 -1.06 49.98
N HIS A 823 26.68 -1.80 49.37
CA HIS A 823 25.99 -3.03 49.84
C HIS A 823 25.04 -3.42 48.68
N ASP A 824 25.16 -4.53 47.96
CA ASP A 824 25.19 -5.97 48.30
C ASP A 824 23.89 -6.49 48.95
N SER A 825 23.01 -7.09 48.13
CA SER A 825 22.07 -8.22 48.38
C SER A 825 21.08 -8.31 47.20
N ARG A 826 21.16 -9.30 46.29
CA ARG A 826 20.47 -10.61 46.34
C ARG A 826 19.04 -10.56 46.90
N ASP A 827 18.03 -10.73 46.05
CA ASP A 827 17.25 -11.98 45.91
C ASP A 827 15.96 -11.81 45.07
N ARG A 828 15.69 -12.86 44.27
CA ARG A 828 14.49 -13.23 43.45
C ARG A 828 14.37 -12.72 42.02
#